data_AF-A0A673I4Z0-F1
#
_entry.id   AF-A0A673I4Z0-F1
#
_cell.length_a   1.000
_cell.length_b   1.000
_cell.length_c   1.000
_cell.angle_alpha   90.00
_cell.angle_beta   90.00
_cell.angle_gamma   90.00
#
_symmetry.space_group_name_H-M   'P 1'
#
loop_
_entity.id
_entity.type
_entity.pdbx_description
1 polymer ?
#
loop_
_entity_poly.entity_id
_entity_poly.type
_entity_poly.pdbx_seq_one_letter_code
_entity_poly.pdbx_strand_id
1 'polypeptide(L)'
;MDLNISCCWKRLLLFSLLVFSGSEAKLCASLLKPNESLVMNIYVVHGDQSTLLLQEKAEEEFHRCFNFKAPLVEAESVQRMKVELQGETFKMTEERKVMFRSYHPLTFIQTDKPIYIPGQTVNFRVVTMDKNFSPLDQQVWHVNKLFFEVTVTAPETVSIDDELMAVEVCGKYTYGQPVSGKSWVKVCRDIPRYSHRRDKHSPICVNETTEMKKTGCAIHTLDISTFLNSTYNDRLENSLHVEILAYCVLPSENVVARSTKFDIEKCFKNTVSLQFSPAKAVPGEKNTLQLSAQPGSLCGLSAVDKSVLILKPGERLDTDKIFNMLPVQSVSNYPYSVEDEQECLHVRPRQALMTDNAYESLKSVGLKMATNLAVRVPKCLSYKDLTYHRYEDIALDLNYEDSSVEVTVRTVFPETWIWQLSAVGDSGSAQVPVTVPDTITSWDTEAFCLSSKGLGLAPPAQLTVFQPFFLELSLPYSIIRGEIFELKATVFNYLSKCIMVKVTPAASSDYTLKASSDDQYSSCLCANGRKTFKWILTPSVLGVLNITVSAEAEASQTVCDNEIVSVPERGRIDTVTRSLLVQAEGTEKTETYSWLLCPKGDTLSEEVDLTLPKDVIEGSARSTVSVIGDILGRALSNLHGLLRMPYGCGEQNMAVLSPNIYILQYLENTEQLTSAIRERATGFLKSGYQRQLNYRHNSGAYSTFGHGDENTWLTAFVLRSFGKAQKYIFIDPQIIQSAKEWLISRRDSDGCFIQQGRLFNNRMKGGVNDNVTMTAYITASLLELETPVTDPVVTKGLSCLKSVIEDVKNTYTTALLAYTFSLARDKHTRQQLFKKLEDVAISEGSRLHWSPSASADDSDSLAVEISSYVLLVMTLICGDSDWSHFHFNHDCNWQRMNLHFHSDQHEKKQQEGGTSFGSGVMYAQKYLERVDTKEDHVIVYLTEIPKHISMNYKMQMKQVLPVKNLKPAVVKVYDYYQTSDQSETEYSFHCQ
;
A
#
# COMPACT_ATOMS: atom_id res chain seq x y z
N MET A 1 48.98 13.98 75.24
CA MET A 1 47.95 12.95 75.00
C MET A 1 47.65 12.98 73.52
N ASP A 2 48.32 12.10 72.78
CA ASP A 2 48.08 11.84 71.37
C ASP A 2 46.67 11.25 71.19
N LEU A 3 45.80 11.97 70.49
CA LEU A 3 44.59 11.42 69.91
C LEU A 3 44.85 11.28 68.41
N ASN A 4 45.43 10.13 68.08
CA ASN A 4 45.62 9.61 66.74
C ASN A 4 44.23 9.33 66.14
N ILE A 5 43.62 10.33 65.51
CA ILE A 5 42.39 10.14 64.72
C ILE A 5 42.83 9.54 63.39
N SER A 6 42.59 8.24 63.20
CA SER A 6 42.78 7.56 61.93
C SER A 6 42.00 8.30 60.84
N CYS A 7 42.71 8.93 59.90
CA CYS A 7 42.10 9.52 58.71
C CYS A 7 41.55 8.37 57.85
N CYS A 8 40.23 8.25 57.72
CA CYS A 8 39.62 7.18 56.93
C CYS A 8 39.74 7.52 55.44
N TRP A 9 40.27 6.57 54.67
CA TRP A 9 40.69 6.76 53.27
C TRP A 9 39.50 6.79 52.31
N LYS A 10 39.52 7.68 51.32
CA LYS A 10 38.36 7.99 50.45
C LYS A 10 38.46 7.29 49.10
N ARG A 11 37.41 6.55 48.72
CA ARG A 11 37.39 5.78 47.46
C ARG A 11 36.01 5.87 46.81
N LEU A 12 35.95 6.25 45.54
CA LEU A 12 34.69 6.43 44.81
C LEU A 12 34.78 5.85 43.41
N LEU A 13 33.96 4.85 43.12
CA LEU A 13 33.78 4.31 41.78
C LEU A 13 32.38 4.66 41.26
N LEU A 14 32.31 5.21 40.06
CA LEU A 14 31.07 5.62 39.39
C LEU A 14 30.87 4.83 38.09
N PHE A 15 29.69 4.28 37.91
CA PHE A 15 29.31 3.57 36.68
C PHE A 15 27.84 3.79 36.33
N SER A 16 27.51 3.64 35.05
CA SER A 16 26.15 3.79 34.56
C SER A 16 25.23 2.69 35.09
N LEU A 17 24.01 3.08 35.47
CA LEU A 17 22.95 2.17 35.89
C LEU A 17 22.47 1.23 34.77
N LEU A 18 22.38 1.78 33.56
CA LEU A 18 21.92 1.11 32.36
C LEU A 18 23.12 0.90 31.43
N VAL A 19 23.36 -0.34 31.03
CA VAL A 19 24.44 -0.72 30.12
C VAL A 19 23.82 -1.44 28.92
N PHE A 20 24.11 -0.94 27.71
CA PHE A 20 23.64 -1.61 26.49
C PHE A 20 24.52 -2.82 26.18
N SER A 21 23.87 -3.96 25.98
CA SER A 21 24.51 -5.22 25.64
C SER A 21 25.37 -5.12 24.38
N GLY A 22 26.54 -5.75 24.39
CA GLY A 22 27.47 -5.75 23.26
C GLY A 22 28.11 -4.40 22.94
N SER A 23 27.71 -3.32 23.62
CA SER A 23 28.24 -1.97 23.39
C SER A 23 29.52 -1.70 24.19
N GLU A 24 30.29 -0.70 23.75
CA GLU A 24 31.39 -0.14 24.52
C GLU A 24 30.83 0.80 25.60
N ALA A 25 30.95 0.39 26.85
CA ALA A 25 30.46 1.12 28.02
C ALA A 25 31.63 1.75 28.78
N LYS A 26 31.37 2.87 29.46
CA LYS A 26 32.40 3.65 30.16
C LYS A 26 32.18 3.60 31.67
N LEU A 27 33.26 3.41 32.42
CA LEU A 27 33.28 3.35 33.88
C LEU A 27 34.36 4.29 34.41
N CYS A 28 34.07 5.10 35.41
CA CYS A 28 35.01 6.08 35.96
C CYS A 28 35.37 5.73 37.41
N ALA A 29 36.66 5.62 37.69
CA ALA A 29 37.19 5.32 39.01
C ALA A 29 38.00 6.50 39.55
N SER A 30 37.75 6.83 40.82
CA SER A 30 38.50 7.85 41.57
C SER A 30 39.09 7.24 42.84
N LEU A 31 40.42 7.25 42.94
CA LEU A 31 41.14 6.84 44.14
C LEU A 31 41.86 8.06 44.72
N LEU A 32 41.59 8.39 45.99
CA LEU A 32 42.14 9.58 46.65
C LEU A 32 43.09 9.15 47.78
N LYS A 33 44.37 9.52 47.65
CA LYS A 33 45.45 9.30 48.63
C LYS A 33 45.61 7.84 49.10
N PRO A 34 46.03 6.90 48.25
CA PRO A 34 46.40 5.56 48.70
C PRO A 34 47.72 5.58 49.49
N ASN A 35 47.76 4.86 50.63
CA ASN A 35 48.97 4.71 51.47
C ASN A 35 49.79 3.45 51.13
N GLU A 36 49.21 2.55 50.36
CA GLU A 36 49.79 1.29 49.89
C GLU A 36 49.36 1.07 48.45
N SER A 37 50.06 0.18 47.74
CA SER A 37 49.66 -0.18 46.39
C SER A 37 48.36 -1.00 46.40
N LEU A 38 47.34 -0.53 45.68
CA LEU A 38 46.03 -1.16 45.63
C LEU A 38 45.77 -1.75 44.24
N VAL A 39 45.26 -2.97 44.20
CA VAL A 39 44.75 -3.63 42.99
C VAL A 39 43.23 -3.57 43.02
N MET A 40 42.66 -2.93 42.00
CA MET A 40 41.23 -2.80 41.78
C MET A 40 40.77 -3.80 40.72
N ASN A 41 39.90 -4.74 41.09
CA ASN A 41 39.25 -5.67 40.19
C ASN A 41 37.75 -5.37 40.10
N ILE A 42 37.22 -5.26 38.90
CA ILE A 42 35.79 -5.04 38.66
C ILE A 42 35.23 -6.23 37.90
N TYR A 43 34.22 -6.87 38.46
CA TYR A 43 33.54 -8.02 37.87
C TYR A 43 32.08 -7.69 37.56
N VAL A 44 31.54 -8.34 36.53
CA VAL A 44 30.10 -8.51 36.34
C VAL A 44 29.72 -9.92 36.73
N VAL A 45 28.77 -10.03 37.65
CA VAL A 45 28.28 -11.28 38.22
C VAL A 45 26.86 -11.52 37.74
N HIS A 46 26.64 -12.66 37.08
CA HIS A 46 25.34 -13.12 36.61
C HIS A 46 25.13 -14.57 37.08
N GLY A 47 24.17 -14.78 38.00
CA GLY A 47 24.05 -16.06 38.70
C GLY A 47 25.33 -16.37 39.50
N ASP A 48 25.95 -17.53 39.21
CA ASP A 48 27.21 -18.01 39.79
C ASP A 48 28.45 -17.69 38.93
N GLN A 49 28.26 -17.14 37.73
CA GLN A 49 29.36 -16.78 36.83
C GLN A 49 29.83 -15.35 37.12
N SER A 50 31.15 -15.17 37.28
CA SER A 50 31.79 -13.87 37.43
C SER A 50 32.75 -13.61 36.28
N THR A 51 32.59 -12.46 35.62
CA THR A 51 33.41 -12.06 34.47
C THR A 51 34.22 -10.83 34.87
N LEU A 52 35.56 -10.91 34.82
CA LEU A 52 36.43 -9.77 35.10
C LEU A 52 36.37 -8.77 33.93
N LEU A 53 35.99 -7.52 34.22
CA LEU A 53 35.91 -6.44 33.24
C LEU A 53 37.17 -5.55 33.23
N LEU A 54 37.71 -5.26 34.41
CA LEU A 54 38.85 -4.35 34.56
C LEU A 54 39.70 -4.78 35.75
N GLN A 55 41.03 -4.72 35.57
CA GLN A 55 42.02 -4.85 36.63
C GLN A 55 42.99 -3.67 36.52
N GLU A 56 43.11 -2.87 37.57
CA GLU A 56 44.00 -1.70 37.59
C GLU A 56 44.80 -1.66 38.89
N LYS A 57 46.10 -1.35 38.80
CA LYS A 57 46.98 -1.17 39.95
C LYS A 57 47.28 0.32 40.13
N ALA A 58 47.11 0.83 41.35
CA ALA A 58 47.34 2.24 41.65
C ALA A 58 48.19 2.43 42.90
N GLU A 59 49.20 3.31 42.78
CA GLU A 59 50.13 3.68 43.84
C GLU A 59 49.97 5.16 44.26
N GLU A 60 49.32 5.98 43.43
CA GLU A 60 49.02 7.40 43.67
C GLU A 60 47.53 7.71 43.45
N GLU A 61 47.11 8.93 43.80
CA GLU A 61 45.74 9.38 43.54
C GLU A 61 45.45 9.50 42.03
N PHE A 62 44.27 9.06 41.61
CA PHE A 62 43.87 9.17 40.21
C PHE A 62 42.36 9.32 40.04
N HIS A 63 41.97 9.98 38.95
CA HIS A 63 40.63 9.95 38.39
C HIS A 63 40.74 9.55 36.92
N ARG A 64 40.27 8.36 36.56
CA ARG A 64 40.35 7.84 35.19
C ARG A 64 39.06 7.12 34.82
N CYS A 65 38.72 7.18 33.53
CA CYS A 65 37.60 6.43 32.98
C CYS A 65 38.11 5.37 31.99
N PHE A 66 37.55 4.17 32.11
CA PHE A 66 37.90 2.99 31.35
C PHE A 66 36.71 2.58 30.48
N ASN A 67 37.00 2.20 29.25
CA ASN A 67 36.00 1.60 28.37
C ASN A 67 36.08 0.08 28.51
N PHE A 68 34.92 -0.58 28.54
CA PHE A 68 34.83 -2.04 28.54
C PHE A 68 33.74 -2.50 27.59
N LYS A 69 33.87 -3.72 27.07
CA LYS A 69 32.86 -4.33 26.19
C LYS A 69 31.80 -5.02 27.05
N ALA A 70 30.55 -4.59 26.92
CA ALA A 70 29.44 -5.19 27.66
C ALA A 70 29.10 -6.60 27.14
N PRO A 71 28.77 -7.56 28.02
CA PRO A 71 28.35 -8.91 27.63
C PRO A 71 27.07 -8.91 26.77
N LEU A 72 26.94 -9.92 25.91
CA LEU A 72 25.78 -10.10 25.05
C LEU A 72 24.59 -10.70 25.84
N VAL A 73 23.41 -10.10 25.75
CA VAL A 73 22.16 -10.57 26.38
C VAL A 73 21.00 -10.43 25.38
N GLU A 74 20.16 -11.46 25.29
CA GLU A 74 19.04 -11.50 24.33
C GLU A 74 17.83 -10.66 24.81
N ALA A 75 17.64 -10.52 26.13
CA ALA A 75 16.56 -9.76 26.76
C ALA A 75 17.07 -8.89 27.91
N GLU A 76 16.21 -8.00 28.43
CA GLU A 76 16.53 -7.19 29.62
C GLU A 76 16.93 -8.09 30.80
N SER A 77 18.14 -7.88 31.33
CA SER A 77 18.67 -8.67 32.44
C SER A 77 19.27 -7.78 33.53
N VAL A 78 19.03 -8.13 34.79
CA VAL A 78 19.65 -7.46 35.94
C VAL A 78 20.85 -8.29 36.38
N GLN A 79 22.01 -7.65 36.46
CA GLN A 79 23.28 -8.28 36.85
C GLN A 79 23.91 -7.48 38.00
N ARG A 80 24.93 -8.04 38.68
CA ARG A 80 25.63 -7.36 39.78
C ARG A 80 27.02 -6.92 39.33
N MET A 81 27.34 -5.65 39.46
CA MET A 81 28.72 -5.17 39.36
C MET A 81 29.39 -5.30 40.72
N LYS A 82 30.44 -6.11 40.79
CA LYS A 82 31.25 -6.36 42.00
C LYS A 82 32.60 -5.67 41.85
N VAL A 83 32.95 -4.84 42.82
CA VAL A 83 34.20 -4.07 42.86
C VAL A 83 35.01 -4.59 44.04
N GLU A 84 36.21 -5.11 43.78
CA GLU A 84 37.16 -5.57 44.78
C GLU A 84 38.40 -4.69 44.75
N LEU A 85 38.77 -4.13 45.90
CA LEU A 85 40.01 -3.38 46.11
C LEU A 85 40.84 -4.13 47.13
N GLN A 86 42.04 -4.57 46.74
CA GLN A 86 42.93 -5.36 47.58
C GLN A 86 44.33 -4.73 47.64
N GLY A 87 44.80 -4.47 48.86
CA GLY A 87 46.18 -4.10 49.19
C GLY A 87 46.76 -5.07 50.22
N GLU A 88 47.90 -4.71 50.81
CA GLU A 88 48.57 -5.54 51.82
C GLU A 88 47.82 -5.57 53.15
N THR A 89 47.28 -4.41 53.57
CA THR A 89 46.59 -4.25 54.85
C THR A 89 45.08 -4.05 54.72
N PHE A 90 44.58 -3.79 53.50
CA PHE A 90 43.20 -3.41 53.27
C PHE A 90 42.51 -4.25 52.19
N LYS A 91 41.26 -4.65 52.46
CA LYS A 91 40.37 -5.28 51.47
C LYS A 91 38.97 -4.65 51.54
N MET A 92 38.43 -4.25 50.40
CA MET A 92 37.06 -3.76 50.24
C MET A 92 36.38 -4.50 49.10
N THR A 93 35.12 -4.84 49.31
CA THR A 93 34.27 -5.48 48.30
C THR A 93 32.91 -4.81 48.32
N GLU A 94 32.50 -4.23 47.19
CA GLU A 94 31.19 -3.58 47.02
C GLU A 94 30.45 -4.17 45.83
N GLU A 95 29.13 -4.40 45.98
CA GLU A 95 28.27 -4.93 44.92
C GLU A 95 27.07 -4.02 44.67
N ARG A 96 26.72 -3.80 43.39
CA ARG A 96 25.54 -3.01 43.00
C ARG A 96 24.81 -3.64 41.84
N LYS A 97 23.47 -3.57 41.85
CA LYS A 97 22.64 -4.07 40.73
C LYS A 97 22.71 -3.11 39.53
N VAL A 98 22.87 -3.63 38.32
CA VAL A 98 22.96 -2.89 37.04
C VAL A 98 22.06 -3.56 36.02
N MET A 99 21.42 -2.76 35.16
CA MET A 99 20.52 -3.27 34.11
C MET A 99 21.25 -3.38 32.77
N PHE A 100 21.17 -4.55 32.15
CA PHE A 100 21.66 -4.80 30.79
C PHE A 100 20.48 -4.92 29.83
N ARG A 101 20.53 -4.18 28.71
CA ARG A 101 19.46 -4.14 27.70
C ARG A 101 20.00 -4.44 26.30
N SER A 102 19.28 -5.26 25.53
CA SER A 102 19.61 -5.52 24.13
C SER A 102 19.34 -4.30 23.24
N TYR A 103 20.22 -4.04 22.28
CA TYR A 103 20.12 -2.91 21.36
C TYR A 103 19.26 -3.29 20.15
N HIS A 104 18.17 -2.54 19.93
CA HIS A 104 17.38 -2.64 18.71
C HIS A 104 17.79 -1.50 17.76
N PRO A 105 18.11 -1.79 16.49
CA PRO A 105 18.46 -0.76 15.53
C PRO A 105 17.24 0.10 15.20
N LEU A 106 17.49 1.39 14.95
CA LEU A 106 16.47 2.36 14.59
C LEU A 106 16.05 2.07 13.14
N THR A 107 14.78 1.78 12.90
CA THR A 107 14.27 1.54 11.54
C THR A 107 13.06 2.43 11.27
N PHE A 108 13.10 3.18 10.17
CA PHE A 108 11.95 3.94 9.69
C PHE A 108 11.63 3.63 8.23
N ILE A 109 10.37 3.86 7.85
CA ILE A 109 9.86 3.68 6.50
C ILE A 109 9.43 5.06 5.98
N GLN A 110 9.97 5.49 4.85
CA GLN A 110 9.52 6.69 4.13
C GLN A 110 8.73 6.25 2.90
N THR A 111 7.48 6.70 2.77
CA THR A 111 6.68 6.52 1.55
C THR A 111 6.76 7.77 0.65
N ASP A 112 6.41 7.64 -0.63
CA ASP A 112 6.44 8.79 -1.55
C ASP A 112 5.39 9.84 -1.28
N LYS A 113 4.29 9.45 -0.65
CA LYS A 113 3.26 10.34 -0.15
C LYS A 113 2.48 9.70 1.00
N PRO A 114 1.80 10.49 1.84
CA PRO A 114 1.02 9.97 2.96
C PRO A 114 -0.34 9.38 2.56
N ILE A 115 -0.86 9.68 1.37
CA ILE A 115 -2.22 9.31 0.94
C ILE A 115 -2.19 8.74 -0.49
N TYR A 116 -2.88 7.61 -0.71
CA TYR A 116 -3.00 6.94 -2.00
C TYR A 116 -4.47 6.68 -2.35
N ILE A 117 -4.77 6.74 -3.66
CA ILE A 117 -6.07 6.38 -4.24
C ILE A 117 -6.01 4.91 -4.70
N PRO A 118 -7.13 4.14 -4.66
CA PRO A 118 -7.17 2.79 -5.21
C PRO A 118 -6.60 2.69 -6.63
N GLY A 119 -5.63 1.79 -6.82
CA GLY A 119 -4.92 1.60 -8.10
C GLY A 119 -3.58 2.33 -8.22
N GLN A 120 -3.26 3.25 -7.31
CA GLN A 120 -1.94 3.89 -7.29
C GLN A 120 -0.85 2.96 -6.74
N THR A 121 0.37 3.09 -7.28
CA THR A 121 1.54 2.36 -6.79
C THR A 121 2.14 3.09 -5.60
N VAL A 122 2.49 2.34 -4.54
CA VAL A 122 3.15 2.86 -3.34
C VAL A 122 4.65 2.69 -3.50
N ASN A 123 5.39 3.79 -3.55
CA ASN A 123 6.85 3.75 -3.50
C ASN A 123 7.29 3.99 -2.05
N PHE A 124 8.20 3.17 -1.54
CA PHE A 124 8.71 3.32 -0.18
C PHE A 124 10.19 2.97 -0.08
N ARG A 125 10.85 3.50 0.95
CA ARG A 125 12.23 3.23 1.34
C ARG A 125 12.24 2.82 2.81
N VAL A 126 13.07 1.84 3.15
CA VAL A 126 13.30 1.41 4.54
C VAL A 126 14.74 1.77 4.88
N VAL A 127 14.94 2.44 6.01
CA VAL A 127 16.26 2.85 6.48
C VAL A 127 16.47 2.31 7.88
N THR A 128 17.55 1.56 8.07
CA THR A 128 17.96 0.98 9.35
C THR A 128 19.32 1.56 9.77
N MET A 129 19.44 1.99 11.02
CA MET A 129 20.63 2.64 11.56
C MET A 129 20.87 2.33 13.05
N ASP A 130 22.07 2.63 13.51
CA ASP A 130 22.49 2.48 14.91
C ASP A 130 22.17 3.71 15.77
N LYS A 131 22.59 3.70 17.05
CA LYS A 131 22.35 4.77 18.03
C LYS A 131 23.08 6.06 17.72
N ASN A 132 24.07 5.99 16.82
CA ASN A 132 24.82 7.12 16.32
C ASN A 132 24.27 7.56 14.94
N PHE A 133 23.10 7.07 14.54
CA PHE A 133 22.46 7.29 13.25
C PHE A 133 23.30 6.81 12.05
N SER A 134 24.23 5.87 12.25
CA SER A 134 25.04 5.28 11.19
C SER A 134 24.29 4.12 10.53
N PRO A 135 24.29 4.00 9.19
CA PRO A 135 23.52 2.98 8.49
C PRO A 135 23.99 1.57 8.84
N LEU A 136 23.03 0.64 8.95
CA LEU A 136 23.28 -0.78 9.20
C LEU A 136 22.72 -1.61 8.04
N ASP A 137 23.52 -2.54 7.51
CA ASP A 137 23.06 -3.51 6.52
C ASP A 137 22.31 -4.66 7.21
N GLN A 138 20.98 -4.55 7.29
CA GLN A 138 20.11 -5.60 7.82
C GLN A 138 18.86 -5.79 6.94
N GLN A 139 18.46 -7.05 6.70
CA GLN A 139 17.21 -7.37 5.99
C GLN A 139 16.00 -7.28 6.93
N VAL A 140 15.02 -6.43 6.61
CA VAL A 140 13.79 -6.24 7.38
C VAL A 140 12.64 -7.01 6.70
N TRP A 141 11.91 -7.84 7.46
CA TRP A 141 10.94 -8.82 6.93
C TRP A 141 9.46 -8.57 7.22
N HIS A 142 9.07 -7.47 7.89
CA HIS A 142 7.68 -7.29 8.31
C HIS A 142 7.12 -5.89 8.00
N VAL A 143 6.13 -5.83 7.10
CA VAL A 143 5.26 -4.67 6.88
C VAL A 143 3.83 -5.15 7.08
N ASN A 144 3.18 -4.72 8.17
CA ASN A 144 1.77 -5.00 8.42
C ASN A 144 0.91 -3.98 7.65
N LYS A 145 -0.06 -4.47 6.88
CA LYS A 145 -1.02 -3.64 6.14
C LYS A 145 -2.29 -3.43 6.97
N LEU A 146 -2.71 -2.19 7.17
CA LEU A 146 -4.01 -1.87 7.79
C LEU A 146 -5.14 -2.00 6.76
N PHE A 147 -6.25 -2.62 7.16
CA PHE A 147 -7.40 -2.92 6.29
C PHE A 147 -8.50 -1.85 6.30
N PHE A 148 -8.53 -1.00 7.33
CA PHE A 148 -9.42 0.16 7.44
C PHE A 148 -8.72 1.25 8.27
N GLU A 149 -9.00 2.51 7.95
CA GLU A 149 -8.48 3.66 8.71
C GLU A 149 -9.48 3.97 9.82
N VAL A 150 -9.00 3.97 11.06
CA VAL A 150 -9.77 4.45 12.20
C VAL A 150 -9.26 5.86 12.48
N THR A 151 -10.09 6.85 12.20
CA THR A 151 -9.84 8.23 12.60
C THR A 151 -10.53 8.45 13.95
N VAL A 152 -9.73 8.69 14.97
CA VAL A 152 -10.21 9.09 16.30
C VAL A 152 -10.07 10.60 16.38
N THR A 153 -11.19 11.30 16.37
CA THR A 153 -11.29 12.73 16.59
C THR A 153 -11.60 12.93 18.07
N ALA A 154 -10.57 13.25 18.85
CA ALA A 154 -10.71 13.67 20.23
C ALA A 154 -10.28 15.14 20.32
N PRO A 155 -10.83 15.92 21.26
CA PRO A 155 -10.26 17.21 21.58
C PRO A 155 -8.79 17.01 22.02
N GLU A 156 -7.85 17.74 21.40
CA GLU A 156 -6.43 17.67 21.79
C GLU A 156 -6.22 18.16 23.23
N THR A 157 -7.12 19.01 23.73
CA THR A 157 -7.17 19.51 25.10
C THR A 157 -8.59 19.48 25.64
N VAL A 158 -8.78 19.02 26.86
CA VAL A 158 -10.08 18.96 27.57
C VAL A 158 -10.02 19.91 28.75
N SER A 159 -10.99 20.83 28.90
CA SER A 159 -11.00 21.74 30.04
C SER A 159 -11.34 21.00 31.34
N ILE A 160 -10.79 21.48 32.45
CA ILE A 160 -11.13 20.97 33.79
C ILE A 160 -12.59 21.30 34.15
N ASP A 161 -13.15 22.37 33.56
CA ASP A 161 -14.54 22.78 33.75
C ASP A 161 -15.53 22.07 32.80
N ASP A 162 -15.02 21.35 31.80
CA ASP A 162 -15.88 20.57 30.92
C ASP A 162 -16.43 19.38 31.71
N GLU A 163 -17.75 19.23 31.78
CA GLU A 163 -18.36 18.07 32.45
C GLU A 163 -18.27 16.80 31.59
N LEU A 164 -18.23 16.95 30.26
CA LEU A 164 -18.28 15.85 29.29
C LEU A 164 -17.26 16.04 28.16
N MET A 165 -16.44 15.01 27.89
CA MET A 165 -15.56 14.93 26.73
C MET A 165 -16.21 14.06 25.66
N ALA A 166 -16.38 14.62 24.45
CA ALA A 166 -16.83 13.84 23.30
C ALA A 166 -15.62 13.33 22.49
N VAL A 167 -15.52 12.00 22.32
CA VAL A 167 -14.54 11.36 21.42
C VAL A 167 -15.31 10.73 20.27
N GLU A 168 -15.07 11.21 19.05
CA GLU A 168 -15.65 10.63 17.85
C GLU A 168 -14.69 9.62 17.23
N VAL A 169 -15.14 8.38 17.07
CA VAL A 169 -14.41 7.33 16.36
C VAL A 169 -15.11 7.06 15.05
N CYS A 170 -14.46 7.43 13.96
CA CYS A 170 -14.91 7.10 12.61
C CYS A 170 -14.04 5.99 12.02
N GLY A 171 -14.67 4.91 11.59
CA GLY A 171 -14.03 3.88 10.79
C GLY A 171 -14.39 4.11 9.32
N LYS A 172 -13.38 4.25 8.47
CA LYS A 172 -13.56 4.26 7.02
C LYS A 172 -12.70 3.16 6.41
N TYR A 173 -13.30 2.37 5.52
CA TYR A 173 -12.51 1.48 4.69
C TYR A 173 -11.62 2.31 3.76
N THR A 174 -10.51 1.73 3.31
CA THR A 174 -9.53 2.40 2.41
C THR A 174 -10.12 2.83 1.05
N TYR A 175 -11.34 2.38 0.71
CA TYR A 175 -12.13 2.79 -0.45
C TYR A 175 -13.25 3.81 -0.11
N GLY A 176 -13.20 4.43 1.07
CA GLY A 176 -14.02 5.58 1.47
C GLY A 176 -15.39 5.25 2.08
N GLN A 177 -15.81 3.99 2.14
CA GLN A 177 -17.09 3.61 2.74
C GLN A 177 -17.02 3.56 4.28
N PRO A 178 -18.10 3.97 4.97
CA PRO A 178 -18.20 3.92 6.42
C PRO A 178 -18.26 2.49 6.96
N VAL A 179 -17.44 2.20 7.99
CA VAL A 179 -17.40 0.90 8.68
C VAL A 179 -18.57 0.80 9.64
N SER A 180 -19.40 -0.23 9.50
CA SER A 180 -20.52 -0.52 10.40
C SER A 180 -20.06 -1.49 11.50
N GLY A 181 -20.17 -1.10 12.76
CA GLY A 181 -19.70 -1.92 13.87
C GLY A 181 -19.99 -1.32 15.24
N LYS A 182 -19.37 -1.88 16.28
CA LYS A 182 -19.36 -1.32 17.64
C LYS A 182 -17.99 -0.70 17.89
N SER A 183 -17.95 0.56 18.29
CA SER A 183 -16.73 1.22 18.73
C SER A 183 -16.59 1.04 20.23
N TRP A 184 -15.38 0.70 20.65
CA TRP A 184 -15.00 0.63 22.06
C TRP A 184 -13.85 1.60 22.28
N VAL A 185 -14.04 2.56 23.16
CA VAL A 185 -13.04 3.56 23.51
C VAL A 185 -12.68 3.40 24.96
N LYS A 186 -11.38 3.32 25.23
CA LYS A 186 -10.82 3.34 26.57
C LYS A 186 -9.98 4.60 26.70
N VAL A 187 -10.49 5.58 27.44
CA VAL A 187 -9.73 6.78 27.79
C VAL A 187 -9.10 6.55 29.13
N CYS A 188 -7.78 6.66 29.18
CA CYS A 188 -6.99 6.46 30.38
C CYS A 188 -6.29 7.77 30.74
N ARG A 189 -6.38 8.17 32.00
CA ARG A 189 -5.42 9.10 32.60
C ARG A 189 -4.26 8.27 33.14
N ASP A 190 -3.15 8.30 32.43
CA ASP A 190 -1.91 7.72 32.92
C ASP A 190 -1.38 8.58 34.07
N ILE A 191 -1.14 7.93 35.20
CA ILE A 191 -0.53 8.56 36.38
C ILE A 191 0.99 8.40 36.23
N PRO A 192 1.80 9.48 36.18
CA PRO A 192 3.24 9.36 36.19
C PRO A 192 3.70 8.56 37.43
N ARG A 193 4.61 7.60 37.25
CA ARG A 193 5.05 6.63 38.28
C ARG A 193 5.84 7.23 39.47
N TYR A 194 5.65 8.50 39.82
CA TYR A 194 6.25 9.14 40.99
C TYR A 194 5.20 9.43 42.06
N SER A 195 4.62 8.36 42.61
CA SER A 195 3.90 8.45 43.88
C SER A 195 4.48 7.41 44.83
N HIS A 196 5.00 7.86 45.97
CA HIS A 196 5.68 7.03 46.97
C HIS A 196 4.74 6.21 47.86
N ARG A 197 3.44 6.08 47.52
CA ARG A 197 2.52 5.22 48.28
C ARG A 197 2.26 3.89 47.58
N ARG A 198 2.27 2.85 48.40
CA ARG A 198 2.34 1.43 48.06
C ARG A 198 1.01 0.86 47.53
N ASP A 199 0.29 1.62 46.72
CA ASP A 199 -0.88 1.15 45.99
C ASP A 199 -0.59 1.24 44.50
N LYS A 200 -0.60 0.09 43.83
CA LYS A 200 -0.69 -0.02 42.37
C LYS A 200 -1.97 0.71 41.94
N HIS A 201 -1.89 2.01 41.70
CA HIS A 201 -2.98 2.71 41.05
C HIS A 201 -2.89 2.36 39.57
N SER A 202 -3.85 1.55 39.12
CA SER A 202 -4.19 1.37 37.72
C SER A 202 -4.37 2.75 37.08
N PRO A 203 -3.97 2.97 35.81
CA PRO A 203 -4.41 4.17 35.11
C PRO A 203 -5.93 4.29 35.24
N ILE A 204 -6.42 5.48 35.62
CA ILE A 204 -7.85 5.72 35.74
C ILE A 204 -8.38 5.67 34.32
N CYS A 205 -9.00 4.55 33.97
CA CYS A 205 -9.48 4.31 32.62
C CYS A 205 -10.99 4.18 32.67
N VAL A 206 -11.68 5.03 31.91
CA VAL A 206 -13.09 4.87 31.63
C VAL A 206 -13.22 4.24 30.25
N ASN A 207 -14.01 3.18 30.17
CA ASN A 207 -14.27 2.44 28.95
C ASN A 207 -15.74 2.60 28.56
N GLU A 208 -15.98 3.04 27.35
CA GLU A 208 -17.33 3.14 26.78
C GLU A 208 -17.43 2.37 25.47
N THR A 209 -18.60 1.78 25.24
CA THR A 209 -18.91 1.06 24.00
C THR A 209 -20.16 1.64 23.37
N THR A 210 -20.09 2.04 22.11
CA THR A 210 -21.20 2.69 21.40
C THR A 210 -21.38 2.05 20.02
N GLU A 211 -22.61 1.97 19.53
CA GLU A 211 -22.87 1.50 18.16
C GLU A 211 -22.55 2.59 17.14
N MET A 212 -21.81 2.24 16.09
CA MET A 212 -21.44 3.17 15.03
C MET A 212 -22.66 3.50 14.18
N LYS A 213 -22.86 4.81 13.93
CA LYS A 213 -23.96 5.30 13.09
C LYS A 213 -23.76 4.85 11.64
N LYS A 214 -24.80 4.93 10.81
CA LYS A 214 -24.73 4.62 9.35
C LYS A 214 -23.68 5.46 8.59
N THR A 215 -23.19 6.55 9.18
CA THR A 215 -22.09 7.38 8.67
C THR A 215 -20.70 6.81 8.98
N GLY A 216 -20.60 5.67 9.67
CA GLY A 216 -19.34 5.03 10.06
C GLY A 216 -18.66 5.68 11.26
N CYS A 217 -19.38 6.53 11.99
CA CYS A 217 -18.85 7.26 13.14
C CYS A 217 -19.67 6.97 14.40
N ALA A 218 -19.00 6.84 15.53
CA ALA A 218 -19.59 6.75 16.86
C ALA A 218 -19.03 7.86 17.74
N ILE A 219 -19.90 8.51 18.50
CA ILE A 219 -19.50 9.54 19.47
C ILE A 219 -19.62 8.92 20.86
N HIS A 220 -18.52 8.94 21.61
CA HIS A 220 -18.44 8.54 23.02
C HIS A 220 -18.42 9.79 23.87
N THR A 221 -19.26 9.86 24.91
CA THR A 221 -19.33 11.02 25.82
C THR A 221 -18.89 10.58 27.20
N LEU A 222 -17.70 11.01 27.59
CA LEU A 222 -17.04 10.57 28.81
C LEU A 222 -17.12 11.66 29.87
N ASP A 223 -17.56 11.31 31.08
CA ASP A 223 -17.60 12.24 32.21
C ASP A 223 -16.17 12.54 32.69
N ILE A 224 -15.78 13.80 32.57
CA ILE A 224 -14.41 14.26 32.83
C ILE A 224 -14.12 14.27 34.34
N SER A 225 -15.14 14.41 35.19
CA SER A 225 -14.99 14.41 36.65
C SER A 225 -14.30 13.14 37.17
N THR A 226 -14.46 12.02 36.46
CA THR A 226 -13.80 10.74 36.77
C THR A 226 -12.28 10.79 36.64
N PHE A 227 -11.76 11.63 35.75
CA PHE A 227 -10.32 11.80 35.54
C PHE A 227 -9.73 12.90 36.42
N LEU A 228 -10.52 13.83 36.96
CA LEU A 228 -10.05 15.04 37.65
C LEU A 228 -9.77 14.88 39.16
N ASN A 229 -10.10 13.74 39.76
CA ASN A 229 -9.95 13.52 41.20
C ASN A 229 -8.52 13.09 41.65
N SER A 230 -7.45 13.48 40.93
CA SER A 230 -6.09 13.10 41.31
C SER A 230 -5.03 14.17 41.08
N THR A 231 -4.13 14.24 42.05
CA THR A 231 -3.33 15.37 42.56
C THR A 231 -2.05 15.73 41.78
N TYR A 232 -1.96 15.55 40.45
CA TYR A 232 -0.69 15.76 39.74
C TYR A 232 -0.91 16.31 38.33
N ASN A 233 -0.54 17.58 38.10
CA ASN A 233 -0.63 18.25 36.79
C ASN A 233 0.68 18.90 36.30
N ASP A 234 1.79 18.77 37.03
CA ASP A 234 3.07 19.35 36.61
C ASP A 234 4.05 18.26 36.20
N ARG A 235 4.36 18.20 34.89
CA ARG A 235 5.66 17.83 34.28
C ARG A 235 5.45 17.26 32.87
N LEU A 236 5.57 18.12 31.86
CA LEU A 236 5.74 17.73 30.46
C LEU A 236 6.81 18.62 29.84
N GLU A 237 7.94 18.05 29.44
CA GLU A 237 8.90 18.67 28.50
C GLU A 237 9.47 17.59 27.57
N ASN A 238 9.51 17.92 26.27
CA ASN A 238 10.05 17.08 25.19
C ASN A 238 11.35 17.70 24.66
N SER A 239 12.39 17.78 25.48
CA SER A 239 13.72 18.22 25.03
C SER A 239 14.81 17.21 25.35
N LEU A 240 15.83 17.19 24.49
CA LEU A 240 17.04 16.42 24.74
C LEU A 240 17.90 17.20 25.74
N HIS A 241 17.98 16.69 26.96
CA HIS A 241 18.73 17.33 28.02
C HIS A 241 20.15 16.75 28.14
N VAL A 242 21.13 17.62 28.29
CA VAL A 242 22.44 17.25 28.82
C VAL A 242 22.45 17.49 30.32
N GLU A 243 22.75 16.43 31.06
CA GLU A 243 22.86 16.48 32.51
C GLU A 243 24.33 16.55 32.93
N ILE A 244 24.69 17.59 33.66
CA ILE A 244 26.05 17.78 34.20
C ILE A 244 26.01 17.50 35.70
N LEU A 245 26.88 16.60 36.17
CA LEU A 245 27.10 16.31 37.58
C LEU A 245 28.47 16.84 38.02
N ALA A 246 28.49 17.70 39.04
CA ALA A 246 29.72 18.09 39.73
C ALA A 246 29.72 17.51 41.15
N TYR A 247 30.81 16.87 41.56
CA TYR A 247 30.97 16.35 42.91
C TYR A 247 32.35 16.65 43.50
N CYS A 248 32.43 16.76 44.82
CA CYS A 248 33.66 16.99 45.58
C CYS A 248 33.67 16.13 46.84
N VAL A 249 34.85 15.60 47.20
CA VAL A 249 35.03 14.74 48.39
C VAL A 249 35.84 15.49 49.45
N LEU A 250 35.15 16.05 50.44
CA LEU A 250 35.74 16.91 51.48
C LEU A 250 36.64 16.12 52.44
N PRO A 251 37.73 16.70 53.00
CA PRO A 251 38.59 16.07 54.02
C PRO A 251 37.82 15.46 55.21
N SER A 252 36.64 15.99 55.52
CA SER A 252 35.72 15.52 56.55
C SER A 252 34.88 14.29 56.18
N GLU A 253 35.29 13.51 55.17
CA GLU A 253 34.63 12.28 54.70
C GLU A 253 33.22 12.47 54.07
N ASN A 254 32.77 13.71 53.87
CA ASN A 254 31.50 14.02 53.20
C ASN A 254 31.70 14.21 51.69
N VAL A 255 30.76 13.68 50.90
CA VAL A 255 30.68 13.92 49.46
C VAL A 255 29.58 14.94 49.20
N VAL A 256 29.91 16.01 48.47
CA VAL A 256 28.95 17.00 48.00
C VAL A 256 28.78 16.79 46.50
N ALA A 257 27.54 16.70 46.01
CA ALA A 257 27.28 16.61 44.58
C ALA A 257 26.07 17.46 44.20
N ARG A 258 26.08 18.00 42.98
CA ARG A 258 24.96 18.75 42.39
C ARG A 258 24.87 18.44 40.90
N SER A 259 23.65 18.31 40.40
CA SER A 259 23.35 18.13 38.98
C SER A 259 22.51 19.28 38.41
N THR A 260 22.70 19.58 37.12
CA THR A 260 21.93 20.57 36.35
C THR A 260 21.67 20.05 34.94
N LYS A 261 20.51 20.39 34.36
CA LYS A 261 20.10 20.01 33.01
C LYS A 261 20.19 21.18 32.04
N PHE A 262 20.59 20.92 30.80
CA PHE A 262 20.68 21.90 29.71
C PHE A 262 20.03 21.37 28.44
N ASP A 263 19.20 22.17 27.79
CA ASP A 263 18.65 21.82 26.49
C ASP A 263 19.66 22.11 25.37
N ILE A 264 19.84 21.15 24.47
CA ILE A 264 20.72 21.28 23.32
C ILE A 264 19.94 21.12 22.02
N GLU A 265 20.33 21.91 21.01
CA GLU A 265 19.79 21.81 19.65
C GLU A 265 20.11 20.43 19.03
N LYS A 266 19.08 19.79 18.48
CA LYS A 266 19.19 18.49 17.81
C LYS A 266 19.89 18.67 16.47
N CYS A 267 21.11 18.15 16.35
CA CYS A 267 21.92 18.30 15.16
C CYS A 267 22.42 16.95 14.62
N PHE A 268 22.48 16.84 13.29
CA PHE A 268 23.04 15.69 12.59
C PHE A 268 24.50 15.92 12.22
N LYS A 269 25.33 14.88 12.30
CA LYS A 269 26.76 14.95 11.91
C LYS A 269 26.96 15.19 10.42
N ASN A 270 26.07 14.67 9.59
CA ASN A 270 26.07 14.88 8.15
C ASN A 270 25.18 16.10 7.84
N THR A 271 25.80 17.21 7.46
CA THR A 271 25.08 18.43 7.08
C THR A 271 24.62 18.31 5.63
N VAL A 272 23.30 18.32 5.42
CA VAL A 272 22.71 18.19 4.08
C VAL A 272 21.95 19.47 3.74
N SER A 273 22.14 19.97 2.52
CA SER A 273 21.37 21.09 2.00
C SER A 273 20.90 20.82 0.58
N LEU A 274 19.72 21.33 0.27
CA LEU A 274 19.04 21.14 -1.01
C LEU A 274 18.54 22.48 -1.54
N GLN A 275 18.77 22.78 -2.82
CA GLN A 275 18.25 24.00 -3.44
C GLN A 275 18.01 23.84 -4.95
N PHE A 276 16.92 24.41 -5.45
CA PHE A 276 16.68 24.53 -6.89
C PHE A 276 17.37 25.78 -7.46
N SER A 277 17.96 25.63 -8.64
CA SER A 277 18.59 26.73 -9.37
C SER A 277 18.07 26.77 -10.82
N PRO A 278 17.05 27.60 -11.12
CA PRO A 278 16.34 28.57 -10.27
C PRO A 278 15.17 27.99 -9.44
N ALA A 279 14.74 28.69 -8.36
CA ALA A 279 13.61 28.30 -7.50
C ALA A 279 12.21 28.59 -8.09
N LYS A 280 12.15 29.26 -9.25
CA LYS A 280 10.95 29.50 -10.04
C LYS A 280 11.20 28.99 -11.45
N ALA A 281 10.27 28.21 -11.98
CA ALA A 281 10.39 27.64 -13.32
C ALA A 281 9.03 27.63 -14.03
N VAL A 282 9.06 27.52 -15.36
CA VAL A 282 7.85 27.26 -16.17
C VAL A 282 7.71 25.75 -16.46
N PRO A 283 6.48 25.27 -16.73
CA PRO A 283 6.24 23.92 -17.26
C PRO A 283 7.24 23.50 -18.35
N GLY A 284 7.82 22.30 -18.23
CA GLY A 284 8.78 21.75 -19.21
C GLY A 284 10.18 22.38 -19.22
N GLU A 285 10.47 23.39 -18.38
CA GLU A 285 11.81 23.99 -18.27
C GLU A 285 12.80 22.98 -17.66
N LYS A 286 14.05 22.96 -18.16
CA LYS A 286 15.14 22.22 -17.52
C LYS A 286 15.61 22.99 -16.29
N ASN A 287 15.63 22.33 -15.14
CA ASN A 287 16.08 22.90 -13.88
C ASN A 287 17.17 22.00 -13.26
N THR A 288 17.95 22.54 -12.33
CA THR A 288 18.99 21.78 -11.63
C THR A 288 18.74 21.83 -10.13
N LEU A 289 18.67 20.64 -9.52
CA LEU A 289 18.61 20.47 -8.08
C LEU A 289 20.04 20.32 -7.54
N GLN A 290 20.48 21.31 -6.76
CA GLN A 290 21.77 21.33 -6.11
C GLN A 290 21.67 20.62 -4.76
N LEU A 291 22.44 19.56 -4.61
CA LEU A 291 22.53 18.74 -3.40
C LEU A 291 23.94 18.84 -2.84
N SER A 292 24.06 19.19 -1.56
CA SER A 292 25.33 19.21 -0.85
C SER A 292 25.22 18.33 0.39
N ALA A 293 26.17 17.41 0.57
CA ALA A 293 26.29 16.54 1.72
C ALA A 293 27.74 16.10 1.89
N GLN A 294 28.03 15.30 2.90
CA GLN A 294 29.38 14.76 3.05
C GLN A 294 29.81 13.93 1.82
N PRO A 295 31.09 13.99 1.39
CA PRO A 295 31.62 13.15 0.31
C PRO A 295 31.30 11.67 0.49
N GLY A 296 30.84 11.01 -0.58
CA GLY A 296 30.46 9.59 -0.58
C GLY A 296 29.11 9.29 0.09
N SER A 297 28.31 10.31 0.44
CA SER A 297 26.97 10.09 0.99
C SER A 297 26.01 9.60 -0.10
N LEU A 298 25.07 8.72 0.29
CA LEU A 298 23.94 8.33 -0.55
C LEU A 298 22.68 9.03 -0.06
N CYS A 299 22.03 9.79 -0.93
CA CYS A 299 20.88 10.61 -0.59
C CYS A 299 19.59 10.11 -1.24
N GLY A 300 18.52 10.01 -0.46
CA GLY A 300 17.17 9.77 -0.96
C GLY A 300 16.46 11.08 -1.21
N LEU A 301 16.09 11.34 -2.48
CA LEU A 301 15.40 12.54 -2.91
C LEU A 301 13.93 12.25 -3.15
N SER A 302 13.07 13.15 -2.69
CA SER A 302 11.62 13.06 -2.79
C SER A 302 11.03 14.44 -3.12
N ALA A 303 10.08 14.52 -4.06
CA ALA A 303 9.35 15.76 -4.36
C ALA A 303 7.86 15.48 -4.51
N VAL A 304 7.04 16.18 -3.73
CA VAL A 304 5.60 15.97 -3.61
C VAL A 304 4.89 17.32 -3.78
N ASP A 305 3.72 17.31 -4.40
CA ASP A 305 2.88 18.51 -4.48
C ASP A 305 2.50 19.00 -3.07
N LYS A 306 2.68 20.30 -2.84
CA LYS A 306 2.37 20.98 -1.56
C LYS A 306 0.93 20.74 -1.10
N SER A 307 -0.02 20.59 -2.03
CA SER A 307 -1.42 20.30 -1.76
C SER A 307 -1.64 18.97 -1.02
N VAL A 308 -0.80 17.95 -1.25
CA VAL A 308 -0.84 16.67 -0.53
C VAL A 308 -0.42 16.84 0.94
N LEU A 309 0.57 17.71 1.19
CA LEU A 309 1.09 17.98 2.54
C LEU A 309 0.13 18.86 3.35
N ILE A 310 -0.75 19.63 2.70
CA ILE A 310 -1.83 20.37 3.35
C ILE A 310 -2.94 19.41 3.83
N LEU A 311 -3.18 18.31 3.11
CA LEU A 311 -4.23 17.34 3.47
C LEU A 311 -3.90 16.48 4.69
N LYS A 312 -2.63 16.18 4.92
CA LYS A 312 -2.12 15.56 6.17
C LYS A 312 -0.86 16.30 6.63
N PRO A 313 -1.00 17.40 7.38
CA PRO A 313 0.15 18.08 7.98
C PRO A 313 0.78 17.16 9.03
N GLY A 314 2.10 17.25 9.19
CA GLY A 314 2.84 16.50 10.21
C GLY A 314 3.33 15.10 9.80
N GLU A 315 3.05 14.62 8.58
CA GLU A 315 3.58 13.33 8.09
C GLU A 315 5.00 13.39 7.50
N ARG A 316 5.59 14.58 7.44
CA ARG A 316 6.97 14.78 6.95
C ARG A 316 8.00 14.06 7.81
N LEU A 317 9.13 13.73 7.20
CA LEU A 317 10.30 13.33 7.96
C LEU A 317 10.86 14.55 8.68
N ASP A 318 10.85 14.54 10.00
CA ASP A 318 11.33 15.63 10.82
C ASP A 318 12.45 15.16 11.75
N THR A 319 13.32 16.08 12.12
CA THR A 319 14.34 15.97 13.16
C THR A 319 13.74 15.34 14.41
N ASP A 320 12.61 15.85 14.90
CA ASP A 320 11.97 15.34 16.12
C ASP A 320 11.52 13.89 15.98
N LYS A 321 10.93 13.51 14.85
CA LYS A 321 10.55 12.11 14.60
C LYS A 321 11.76 11.18 14.62
N ILE A 322 12.89 11.61 14.06
CA ILE A 322 14.11 10.79 14.03
C ILE A 322 14.71 10.63 15.42
N PHE A 323 14.86 11.71 16.18
CA PHE A 323 15.39 11.65 17.54
C PHE A 323 14.43 10.94 18.51
N ASN A 324 13.12 10.99 18.26
CA ASN A 324 12.11 10.26 19.03
C ASN A 324 12.15 8.74 18.84
N MET A 325 12.77 8.25 17.78
CA MET A 325 13.00 6.81 17.63
C MET A 325 14.08 6.26 18.55
N LEU A 326 14.92 7.11 19.15
CA LEU A 326 15.97 6.66 20.07
C LEU A 326 15.34 5.94 21.27
N PRO A 327 15.68 4.66 21.53
CA PRO A 327 15.02 3.85 22.57
C PRO A 327 15.24 4.38 23.99
N VAL A 328 16.28 5.21 24.19
CA VAL A 328 16.57 5.92 25.44
C VAL A 328 17.12 7.29 25.07
N GLN A 329 16.40 8.35 25.41
CA GLN A 329 16.83 9.75 25.20
C GLN A 329 17.55 10.33 26.43
N SER A 330 17.12 9.94 27.63
CA SER A 330 17.75 10.30 28.90
C SER A 330 17.59 9.16 29.90
N VAL A 331 18.52 9.05 30.86
CA VAL A 331 18.44 8.10 31.97
C VAL A 331 18.15 8.90 33.23
N SER A 332 16.95 8.77 33.78
CA SER A 332 16.56 9.47 35.00
C SER A 332 16.20 8.48 36.11
N ASN A 333 16.84 8.64 37.27
CA ASN A 333 16.57 7.86 38.48
C ASN A 333 16.83 6.34 38.33
N TYR A 334 16.68 5.59 39.42
CA TYR A 334 16.85 4.13 39.42
C TYR A 334 15.49 3.41 39.34
N PRO A 335 15.26 2.48 38.38
CA PRO A 335 14.14 1.57 38.44
C PRO A 335 14.19 0.72 39.72
N TYR A 336 13.02 0.39 40.27
CA TYR A 336 12.91 -0.40 41.50
C TYR A 336 13.64 -1.75 41.44
N SER A 337 13.67 -2.40 40.27
CA SER A 337 14.34 -3.69 40.05
C SER A 337 15.86 -3.64 40.26
N VAL A 338 16.46 -2.46 40.12
CA VAL A 338 17.89 -2.20 40.30
C VAL A 338 18.18 -1.30 41.50
N GLU A 339 17.19 -0.92 42.30
CA GLU A 339 17.44 -0.18 43.53
C GLU A 339 18.08 -1.12 44.58
N ASP A 340 19.18 -0.68 45.20
CA ASP A 340 19.86 -1.47 46.24
C ASP A 340 19.10 -1.31 47.57
N GLU A 341 18.87 -2.44 48.25
CA GLU A 341 18.22 -2.49 49.56
C GLU A 341 19.04 -1.70 50.59
N GLN A 342 18.37 -1.00 51.50
CA GLN A 342 19.02 -0.14 52.49
C GLN A 342 18.81 -0.70 53.89
N GLU A 343 19.90 -0.96 54.61
CA GLU A 343 19.87 -1.38 56.02
C GLU A 343 19.55 -0.19 56.94
N CYS A 344 18.80 -0.44 58.01
CA CYS A 344 18.47 0.60 59.00
C CYS A 344 19.68 0.91 59.88
N LEU A 345 19.96 2.19 60.09
CA LEU A 345 21.11 2.62 60.89
C LEU A 345 20.79 2.50 62.39
N HIS A 346 21.56 1.69 63.12
CA HIS A 346 21.48 1.59 64.59
C HIS A 346 22.08 2.84 65.24
N VAL A 347 21.25 3.63 65.92
CA VAL A 347 21.67 4.91 66.52
C VAL A 347 21.58 4.92 68.04
N ARG A 348 22.54 5.58 68.71
CA ARG A 348 22.43 6.09 70.10
C ARG A 348 21.96 7.55 70.06
N PRO A 349 21.30 8.11 71.10
CA PRO A 349 20.59 9.38 70.97
C PRO A 349 21.55 10.52 70.60
N ARG A 350 21.44 10.99 69.34
CA ARG A 350 22.02 12.24 68.86
C ARG A 350 21.00 12.89 67.94
N GLN A 351 20.63 14.14 68.24
CA GLN A 351 19.69 14.93 67.44
C GLN A 351 20.39 15.40 66.16
N ALA A 352 19.87 14.92 65.03
CA ALA A 352 20.15 15.34 63.65
C ALA A 352 21.58 15.13 63.11
N LEU A 353 21.71 14.30 62.07
CA LEU A 353 22.77 14.40 61.07
C LEU A 353 22.25 15.30 59.93
N MET A 354 22.97 16.37 59.62
CA MET A 354 22.88 17.05 58.32
C MET A 354 23.73 16.25 57.34
N THR A 355 23.10 15.55 56.40
CA THR A 355 23.80 14.83 55.32
C THR A 355 23.42 15.45 53.99
N ASP A 356 24.41 15.70 53.14
CA ASP A 356 24.23 16.27 51.81
C ASP A 356 23.48 15.30 50.88
N ASN A 357 22.68 15.86 49.95
CA ASN A 357 21.89 15.12 48.95
C ASN A 357 22.73 14.54 47.80
N ALA A 358 23.99 14.17 48.06
CA ALA A 358 24.91 13.70 47.02
C ALA A 358 24.45 12.39 46.37
N TYR A 359 23.89 11.46 47.16
CA TYR A 359 23.29 10.23 46.63
C TYR A 359 22.11 10.52 45.68
N GLU A 360 21.19 11.42 46.07
CA GLU A 360 20.04 11.78 45.22
C GLU A 360 20.47 12.55 43.96
N SER A 361 21.55 13.34 44.04
CA SER A 361 22.15 14.02 42.89
C SER A 361 22.79 13.05 41.89
N LEU A 362 23.44 11.98 42.36
CA LEU A 362 23.96 10.89 41.53
C LEU A 362 22.83 10.02 40.96
N LYS A 363 21.80 9.77 41.78
CA LYS A 363 20.60 9.02 41.40
C LYS A 363 19.84 9.71 40.29
N SER A 364 19.67 11.03 40.37
CA SER A 364 18.93 11.80 39.36
C SER A 364 19.54 11.68 37.97
N VAL A 365 20.87 11.50 37.88
CA VAL A 365 21.66 11.36 36.63
C VAL A 365 21.86 9.89 36.21
N GLY A 366 21.24 8.93 36.91
CA GLY A 366 21.32 7.51 36.53
C GLY A 366 22.70 6.88 36.70
N LEU A 367 23.57 7.43 37.56
CA LEU A 367 24.90 6.89 37.86
C LEU A 367 24.89 6.22 39.22
N LYS A 368 25.41 4.99 39.31
CA LYS A 368 25.62 4.27 40.57
C LYS A 368 26.99 4.54 41.15
N MET A 369 27.05 4.58 42.48
CA MET A 369 28.29 4.73 43.22
C MET A 369 28.61 3.48 44.04
N ALA A 370 29.87 3.04 43.98
CA ALA A 370 30.47 2.10 44.92
C ALA A 370 31.54 2.84 45.72
N THR A 371 31.29 3.02 47.01
CA THR A 371 32.15 3.77 47.93
C THR A 371 32.04 3.19 49.33
N ASN A 372 33.13 3.31 50.09
CA ASN A 372 33.18 3.01 51.52
C ASN A 372 32.67 4.17 52.39
N LEU A 373 32.27 5.31 51.79
CA LEU A 373 31.78 6.50 52.49
C LEU A 373 30.26 6.44 52.73
N ALA A 374 29.81 6.97 53.86
CA ALA A 374 28.40 7.07 54.22
C ALA A 374 27.70 8.24 53.47
N VAL A 375 27.36 8.04 52.20
CA VAL A 375 26.81 9.09 51.31
C VAL A 375 25.28 9.04 51.21
N ARG A 376 24.63 7.94 51.61
CA ARG A 376 23.18 7.74 51.53
C ARG A 376 22.50 8.08 52.85
N VAL A 377 21.46 8.92 52.81
CA VAL A 377 20.64 9.24 54.00
C VAL A 377 19.86 7.99 54.43
N PRO A 378 19.88 7.57 55.71
CA PRO A 378 19.12 6.42 56.17
C PRO A 378 17.61 6.71 56.09
N LYS A 379 16.87 5.89 55.31
CA LYS A 379 15.40 5.91 55.25
C LYS A 379 14.74 5.44 56.56
N CYS A 380 15.49 4.71 57.39
CA CYS A 380 15.06 4.25 58.70
C CYS A 380 16.20 4.31 59.73
N LEU A 381 15.85 4.71 60.95
CA LEU A 381 16.70 4.64 62.13
C LEU A 381 16.18 3.53 63.04
N SER A 382 17.06 2.63 63.51
CA SER A 382 16.71 1.60 64.49
C SER A 382 17.24 1.97 65.88
N TYR A 383 16.33 2.07 66.85
CA TYR A 383 16.64 2.38 68.24
C TYR A 383 15.80 1.52 69.17
N LYS A 384 16.44 0.75 70.06
CA LYS A 384 15.76 -0.20 70.98
C LYS A 384 14.70 -1.06 70.27
N ASP A 385 15.09 -1.68 69.16
CA ASP A 385 14.21 -2.52 68.32
C ASP A 385 13.01 -1.83 67.66
N LEU A 386 12.98 -0.49 67.63
CA LEU A 386 11.95 0.31 66.94
C LEU A 386 12.53 1.08 65.74
N THR A 387 11.82 1.05 64.61
CA THR A 387 12.22 1.69 63.34
C THR A 387 11.36 2.91 62.98
N TYR A 388 11.98 4.06 62.65
CA TYR A 388 11.29 5.33 62.33
C TYR A 388 11.52 5.79 60.88
N HIS A 389 10.51 6.33 60.18
CA HIS A 389 10.54 6.78 58.76
C HIS A 389 10.15 8.28 58.59
N ARG A 390 10.63 8.97 57.53
CA ARG A 390 10.47 10.43 57.26
C ARG A 390 9.64 10.72 55.97
N TYR A 391 8.74 11.72 55.96
CA TYR A 391 7.92 12.20 54.79
C TYR A 391 7.80 13.76 54.78
N GLU A 392 7.81 14.43 53.62
CA GLU A 392 7.64 15.90 53.39
C GLU A 392 6.73 16.17 52.16
N ASP A 393 5.87 17.21 52.22
CA ASP A 393 4.98 17.74 51.16
C ASP A 393 5.16 19.28 51.02
N ILE A 394 5.11 19.85 49.80
CA ILE A 394 5.02 21.32 49.53
C ILE A 394 4.08 21.62 48.36
N ALA A 395 3.37 22.77 48.49
CA ALA A 395 2.31 23.36 47.68
C ALA A 395 2.69 23.96 46.30
N LEU A 396 1.66 24.26 45.49
CA LEU A 396 1.68 24.83 44.13
C LEU A 396 0.99 26.21 44.06
N ASP A 397 1.42 27.06 43.13
CA ASP A 397 0.77 28.32 42.73
C ASP A 397 0.80 28.50 41.18
N LEU A 398 -0.15 29.28 40.65
CA LEU A 398 -0.78 29.20 39.30
C LEU A 398 -0.29 30.21 38.21
N ASN A 399 -0.70 29.91 36.95
CA ASN A 399 -1.12 30.77 35.81
C ASN A 399 -0.18 30.94 34.59
N TYR A 400 -0.71 30.73 33.36
CA TYR A 400 -1.06 31.78 32.36
C TYR A 400 -1.61 31.21 31.01
N GLU A 401 -2.35 32.05 30.26
CA GLU A 401 -3.22 31.85 29.07
C GLU A 401 -2.52 31.65 27.69
N ASP A 402 -3.20 31.03 26.71
CA ASP A 402 -3.79 31.65 25.49
C ASP A 402 -3.95 30.67 24.27
N SER A 403 -4.76 31.12 23.32
CA SER A 403 -5.64 30.54 22.29
C SER A 403 -5.10 29.97 20.95
N SER A 404 -5.91 29.16 20.24
CA SER A 404 -6.64 29.53 18.98
C SER A 404 -6.88 28.40 17.91
N VAL A 405 -8.16 28.31 17.49
CA VAL A 405 -8.75 28.20 16.11
C VAL A 405 -8.50 26.99 15.18
N GLU A 406 -9.60 26.33 14.80
CA GLU A 406 -9.73 25.31 13.73
C GLU A 406 -9.94 25.92 12.31
N VAL A 407 -9.39 25.24 11.28
CA VAL A 407 -9.66 25.49 9.85
C VAL A 407 -9.99 24.17 9.14
N THR A 408 -11.03 24.20 8.29
CA THR A 408 -11.45 23.08 7.44
C THR A 408 -10.99 23.25 5.98
N VAL A 409 -10.62 22.15 5.31
CA VAL A 409 -10.06 22.12 3.94
C VAL A 409 -10.79 21.09 3.04
N ARG A 410 -10.89 21.39 1.73
CA ARG A 410 -11.42 20.53 0.64
C ARG A 410 -10.28 19.84 -0.16
N THR A 411 -10.59 18.68 -0.75
CA THR A 411 -9.67 17.68 -1.33
C THR A 411 -9.58 17.69 -2.88
N VAL A 412 -8.40 17.27 -3.38
CA VAL A 412 -8.05 16.68 -4.71
C VAL A 412 -7.03 17.50 -5.54
N PHE A 413 -5.76 17.04 -5.62
CA PHE A 413 -4.76 17.24 -6.72
C PHE A 413 -3.63 16.15 -6.68
N PRO A 414 -2.88 15.87 -7.78
CA PRO A 414 -2.14 14.59 -7.99
C PRO A 414 -0.58 14.59 -7.87
N GLU A 415 -0.07 13.36 -7.65
CA GLU A 415 1.24 12.69 -7.90
C GLU A 415 2.63 13.22 -7.46
N THR A 416 3.52 12.26 -7.16
CA THR A 416 4.94 12.40 -6.76
C THR A 416 5.81 12.67 -8.00
N TRP A 417 6.65 13.71 -7.98
CA TRP A 417 7.52 14.06 -9.12
C TRP A 417 8.90 13.41 -9.05
N ILE A 418 9.60 13.52 -7.92
CA ILE A 418 10.96 12.99 -7.74
C ILE A 418 10.92 11.87 -6.72
N TRP A 419 11.44 10.69 -7.07
CA TRP A 419 11.65 9.57 -6.15
C TRP A 419 12.88 8.75 -6.55
N GLN A 420 14.08 9.27 -6.34
CA GLN A 420 15.34 8.61 -6.73
C GLN A 420 16.44 8.70 -5.67
N LEU A 421 17.45 7.84 -5.80
CA LEU A 421 18.68 7.89 -5.00
C LEU A 421 19.76 8.64 -5.78
N SER A 422 20.57 9.44 -5.10
CA SER A 422 21.70 10.15 -5.70
C SER A 422 22.92 10.07 -4.80
N ALA A 423 24.04 9.64 -5.38
CA ALA A 423 25.33 9.59 -4.69
C ALA A 423 26.03 10.95 -4.79
N VAL A 424 26.56 11.44 -3.68
CA VAL A 424 27.35 12.66 -3.61
C VAL A 424 28.81 12.32 -3.86
N GLY A 425 29.40 12.92 -4.89
CA GLY A 425 30.79 12.68 -5.27
C GLY A 425 31.80 13.19 -4.24
N ASP A 426 33.09 12.99 -4.53
CA ASP A 426 34.19 13.34 -3.61
C ASP A 426 34.30 14.84 -3.30
N SER A 427 33.67 15.69 -4.13
CA SER A 427 33.57 17.14 -3.95
C SER A 427 32.54 17.57 -2.89
N GLY A 428 31.73 16.65 -2.35
CA GLY A 428 30.67 16.96 -1.39
C GLY A 428 29.45 17.66 -2.01
N SER A 429 29.39 17.79 -3.34
CA SER A 429 28.26 18.38 -4.05
C SER A 429 27.87 17.56 -5.27
N ALA A 430 26.57 17.49 -5.55
CA ALA A 430 25.97 16.83 -6.70
C ALA A 430 24.94 17.75 -7.36
N GLN A 431 24.93 17.77 -8.69
CA GLN A 431 23.93 18.46 -9.49
C GLN A 431 23.04 17.42 -10.14
N VAL A 432 21.74 17.46 -9.82
CA VAL A 432 20.75 16.55 -10.37
C VAL A 432 19.92 17.32 -11.40
N PRO A 433 20.14 17.11 -12.71
CA PRO A 433 19.32 17.75 -13.73
C PRO A 433 17.91 17.15 -13.70
N VAL A 434 16.91 18.00 -13.66
CA VAL A 434 15.49 17.61 -13.62
C VAL A 434 14.69 18.38 -14.66
N THR A 435 13.66 17.76 -15.22
CA THR A 435 12.71 18.44 -16.10
C THR A 435 11.44 18.72 -15.30
N VAL A 436 11.03 19.97 -15.27
CA VAL A 436 9.88 20.43 -14.48
C VAL A 436 8.60 19.86 -15.09
N PRO A 437 7.68 19.29 -14.29
CA PRO A 437 6.41 18.75 -14.79
C PRO A 437 5.54 19.82 -15.41
N ASP A 438 4.63 19.43 -16.29
CA ASP A 438 3.73 20.38 -16.96
C ASP A 438 2.62 20.93 -16.04
N THR A 439 2.61 20.53 -14.76
CA THR A 439 1.62 20.95 -13.76
C THR A 439 2.01 22.25 -13.07
N ILE A 440 1.11 23.23 -13.10
CA ILE A 440 1.27 24.56 -12.47
C ILE A 440 0.98 24.44 -10.96
N THR A 441 1.93 23.92 -10.19
CA THR A 441 1.82 23.73 -8.74
C THR A 441 3.13 24.04 -8.01
N SER A 442 3.08 24.06 -6.68
CA SER A 442 4.27 24.15 -5.84
C SER A 442 4.71 22.75 -5.41
N TRP A 443 5.97 22.42 -5.70
CA TRP A 443 6.58 21.16 -5.33
C TRP A 443 7.44 21.36 -4.08
N ASP A 444 7.10 20.63 -3.02
CA ASP A 444 7.87 20.56 -1.80
C ASP A 444 8.80 19.36 -1.87
N THR A 445 10.07 19.56 -1.51
CA THR A 445 11.08 18.51 -1.54
C THR A 445 11.52 18.09 -0.15
N GLU A 446 11.83 16.80 -0.03
CA GLU A 446 12.44 16.20 1.14
C GLU A 446 13.68 15.42 0.70
N ALA A 447 14.77 15.56 1.46
CA ALA A 447 15.99 14.82 1.21
C ALA A 447 16.66 14.42 2.52
N PHE A 448 17.11 13.17 2.59
CA PHE A 448 18.01 12.72 3.65
C PHE A 448 19.20 11.99 3.02
N CYS A 449 20.35 12.05 3.67
CA CYS A 449 21.59 11.43 3.21
C CYS A 449 22.18 10.52 4.29
N LEU A 450 22.69 9.37 3.85
CA LEU A 450 23.36 8.39 4.68
C LEU A 450 24.84 8.37 4.34
N SER A 451 25.69 8.39 5.37
CA SER A 451 27.15 8.32 5.26
C SER A 451 27.71 7.53 6.44
N SER A 452 29.01 7.23 6.38
CA SER A 452 29.75 6.65 7.51
C SER A 452 29.76 7.53 8.76
N LYS A 453 29.49 8.84 8.64
CA LYS A 453 29.30 9.73 9.82
C LYS A 453 27.88 9.76 10.36
N GLY A 454 26.92 9.15 9.66
CA GLY A 454 25.52 9.07 10.06
C GLY A 454 24.53 9.66 9.06
N LEU A 455 23.26 9.68 9.46
CA LEU A 455 22.14 10.32 8.78
C LEU A 455 22.30 11.85 8.82
N GLY A 456 21.93 12.50 7.73
CA GLY A 456 21.68 13.93 7.66
C GLY A 456 20.34 14.21 7.00
N LEU A 457 19.57 15.15 7.54
CA LEU A 457 18.29 15.59 7.00
C LEU A 457 18.46 16.99 6.39
N ALA A 458 17.98 17.19 5.16
CA ALA A 458 18.00 18.49 4.52
C ALA A 458 16.76 19.30 4.93
N PRO A 459 16.89 20.63 5.11
CA PRO A 459 15.73 21.50 5.18
C PRO A 459 14.93 21.42 3.86
N PRO A 460 13.58 21.53 3.91
CA PRO A 460 12.76 21.38 2.72
C PRO A 460 12.99 22.54 1.74
N ALA A 461 13.21 22.22 0.47
CA ALA A 461 13.29 23.21 -0.60
C ALA A 461 11.97 23.22 -1.39
N GLN A 462 11.56 24.41 -1.85
CA GLN A 462 10.33 24.56 -2.64
C GLN A 462 10.67 25.00 -4.06
N LEU A 463 10.06 24.33 -5.04
CA LEU A 463 10.02 24.80 -6.43
C LEU A 463 8.61 25.30 -6.74
N THR A 464 8.51 26.55 -7.15
CA THR A 464 7.23 27.09 -7.62
C THR A 464 7.18 27.04 -9.14
N VAL A 465 6.29 26.19 -9.67
CA VAL A 465 6.02 26.12 -11.11
C VAL A 465 4.86 27.05 -11.37
N PHE A 466 5.15 28.16 -12.03
CA PHE A 466 4.16 29.20 -12.26
C PHE A 466 4.26 29.69 -13.69
N GLN A 467 3.13 29.64 -14.38
CA GLN A 467 2.98 30.20 -15.70
C GLN A 467 2.22 31.53 -15.58
N PRO A 468 2.80 32.66 -16.05
CA PRO A 468 2.17 33.98 -15.93
C PRO A 468 0.75 34.06 -16.49
N PHE A 469 0.53 33.41 -17.63
CA PHE A 469 -0.76 33.17 -18.24
C PHE A 469 -0.73 31.78 -18.88
N PHE A 470 -1.86 31.07 -18.94
CA PHE A 470 -1.93 29.76 -19.58
C PHE A 470 -3.21 29.60 -20.40
N LEU A 471 -3.14 28.69 -21.37
CA LEU A 471 -4.18 28.31 -22.31
C LEU A 471 -4.79 26.97 -21.90
N GLU A 472 -6.11 26.93 -21.77
CA GLU A 472 -6.85 25.69 -21.55
C GLU A 472 -7.74 25.39 -22.75
N LEU A 473 -7.62 24.18 -23.30
CA LEU A 473 -8.46 23.69 -24.40
C LEU A 473 -9.58 22.80 -23.85
N SER A 474 -10.83 23.17 -24.10
CA SER A 474 -11.99 22.32 -23.83
C SER A 474 -12.33 21.50 -25.08
N LEU A 475 -12.04 20.21 -25.03
CA LEU A 475 -12.30 19.24 -26.10
C LEU A 475 -13.17 18.09 -25.55
N PRO A 476 -14.07 17.51 -26.36
CA PRO A 476 -14.70 16.24 -26.03
C PRO A 476 -13.66 15.09 -26.15
N TYR A 477 -13.97 13.94 -25.54
CA TYR A 477 -13.15 12.73 -25.66
C TYR A 477 -13.09 12.22 -27.11
N SER A 478 -14.27 12.10 -27.74
CA SER A 478 -14.42 11.70 -29.14
C SER A 478 -15.48 12.53 -29.87
N ILE A 479 -15.46 12.47 -31.20
CA ILE A 479 -16.45 13.09 -32.08
C ILE A 479 -16.72 12.20 -33.31
N ILE A 480 -17.95 12.20 -33.82
CA ILE A 480 -18.29 11.46 -35.05
C ILE A 480 -17.99 12.33 -36.27
N ARG A 481 -17.49 11.71 -37.34
CA ARG A 481 -17.19 12.42 -38.61
C ARG A 481 -18.43 13.17 -39.13
N GLY A 482 -18.23 14.43 -39.51
CA GLY A 482 -19.29 15.32 -40.00
C GLY A 482 -20.09 16.05 -38.91
N GLU A 483 -19.89 15.72 -37.63
CA GLU A 483 -20.38 16.56 -36.53
C GLU A 483 -19.54 17.81 -36.38
N ILE A 484 -20.15 18.85 -35.83
CA ILE A 484 -19.53 20.17 -35.68
C ILE A 484 -19.55 20.55 -34.22
N PHE A 485 -18.38 20.85 -33.64
CA PHE A 485 -18.29 21.30 -32.25
C PHE A 485 -17.59 22.67 -32.13
N GLU A 486 -17.95 23.40 -31.08
CA GLU A 486 -17.30 24.66 -30.72
C GLU A 486 -16.06 24.38 -29.86
N LEU A 487 -14.87 24.46 -30.46
CA LEU A 487 -13.59 24.44 -29.76
C LEU A 487 -13.45 25.72 -28.94
N LYS A 488 -13.36 25.58 -27.62
CA LYS A 488 -13.14 26.69 -26.69
C LYS A 488 -11.71 26.65 -26.19
N ALA A 489 -10.97 27.74 -26.42
CA ALA A 489 -9.68 27.94 -25.78
C ALA A 489 -9.78 29.12 -24.81
N THR A 490 -9.57 28.86 -23.53
CA THR A 490 -9.63 29.88 -22.48
C THR A 490 -8.23 30.26 -22.06
N VAL A 491 -7.88 31.53 -22.20
CA VAL A 491 -6.64 32.09 -21.67
C VAL A 491 -6.92 32.73 -20.31
N PHE A 492 -6.14 32.37 -19.31
CA PHE A 492 -6.18 32.96 -17.97
C PHE A 492 -4.94 33.81 -17.73
N ASN A 493 -5.11 35.03 -17.21
CA ASN A 493 -4.00 35.89 -16.82
C ASN A 493 -3.92 36.00 -15.30
N TYR A 494 -2.83 35.53 -14.71
CA TYR A 494 -2.55 35.64 -13.28
C TYR A 494 -1.51 36.73 -12.95
N LEU A 495 -1.06 37.50 -13.92
CA LEU A 495 -0.23 38.69 -13.69
C LEU A 495 -1.05 39.81 -13.06
N SER A 496 -0.41 40.67 -12.27
CA SER A 496 -1.03 41.88 -11.73
C SER A 496 -1.22 42.99 -12.78
N LYS A 497 -0.69 42.82 -14.00
CA LYS A 497 -0.72 43.79 -15.10
C LYS A 497 -1.55 43.27 -16.28
N CYS A 498 -2.07 44.18 -17.10
CA CYS A 498 -2.76 43.82 -18.34
C CYS A 498 -1.79 43.35 -19.43
N ILE A 499 -2.20 42.31 -20.15
CA ILE A 499 -1.50 41.73 -21.31
C ILE A 499 -2.43 41.74 -22.53
N MET A 500 -1.86 41.84 -23.73
CA MET A 500 -2.57 41.67 -24.99
C MET A 500 -2.26 40.26 -25.47
N VAL A 501 -3.26 39.38 -25.47
CA VAL A 501 -3.06 37.99 -25.87
C VAL A 501 -3.57 37.79 -27.28
N LYS A 502 -2.72 37.22 -28.12
CA LYS A 502 -3.03 36.75 -29.46
C LYS A 502 -3.11 35.23 -29.48
N VAL A 503 -4.23 34.66 -29.87
CA VAL A 503 -4.41 33.20 -29.93
C VAL A 503 -4.49 32.73 -31.38
N THR A 504 -3.63 31.78 -31.73
CA THR A 504 -3.46 31.24 -33.08
C THR A 504 -3.58 29.73 -33.06
N PRO A 505 -4.61 29.14 -33.71
CA PRO A 505 -4.66 27.71 -33.92
C PRO A 505 -3.74 27.30 -35.08
N ALA A 506 -3.12 26.13 -35.00
CA ALA A 506 -2.34 25.57 -36.10
C ALA A 506 -3.27 25.11 -37.24
N ALA A 507 -2.89 25.39 -38.48
CA ALA A 507 -3.58 24.87 -39.66
C ALA A 507 -3.21 23.40 -39.87
N SER A 508 -4.20 22.56 -40.20
CA SER A 508 -4.01 21.16 -40.58
C SER A 508 -4.91 20.81 -41.76
N SER A 509 -4.52 19.82 -42.56
CA SER A 509 -5.38 19.22 -43.59
C SER A 509 -6.51 18.37 -43.02
N ASP A 510 -6.40 17.97 -41.76
CA ASP A 510 -7.24 16.92 -41.17
C ASP A 510 -8.54 17.47 -40.56
N TYR A 511 -8.62 18.79 -40.36
CA TYR A 511 -9.79 19.49 -39.84
C TYR A 511 -9.90 20.91 -40.42
N THR A 512 -11.13 21.44 -40.48
CA THR A 512 -11.37 22.84 -40.81
C THR A 512 -11.76 23.63 -39.57
N LEU A 513 -11.10 24.78 -39.33
CA LEU A 513 -11.45 25.74 -38.29
C LEU A 513 -12.09 26.98 -38.91
N LYS A 514 -13.30 27.34 -38.49
CA LYS A 514 -13.95 28.62 -38.82
C LYS A 514 -14.11 29.44 -37.54
N ALA A 515 -13.67 30.69 -37.55
CA ALA A 515 -13.89 31.58 -36.40
C ALA A 515 -15.40 31.81 -36.19
N SER A 516 -15.83 31.78 -34.93
CA SER A 516 -17.25 31.96 -34.55
C SER A 516 -17.67 33.44 -34.55
N SER A 517 -16.73 34.38 -34.51
CA SER A 517 -16.96 35.84 -34.55
C SER A 517 -15.93 36.57 -35.44
N ASP A 518 -16.29 37.78 -35.91
CA ASP A 518 -15.41 38.75 -36.57
C ASP A 518 -14.42 39.45 -35.62
N ASP A 519 -14.34 39.02 -34.35
CA ASP A 519 -13.46 39.63 -33.35
C ASP A 519 -12.01 39.19 -33.57
N GLN A 520 -11.10 40.18 -33.50
CA GLN A 520 -9.67 39.98 -33.64
C GLN A 520 -9.16 38.81 -32.78
N TYR A 521 -8.26 38.02 -33.35
CA TYR A 521 -7.48 36.97 -32.67
C TYR A 521 -6.68 37.50 -31.45
N SER A 522 -6.69 38.81 -31.21
CA SER A 522 -6.08 39.53 -30.10
C SER A 522 -7.14 40.14 -29.17
N SER A 523 -6.98 39.97 -27.86
CA SER A 523 -7.83 40.61 -26.84
C SER A 523 -7.00 41.08 -25.65
N CYS A 524 -7.37 42.25 -25.10
CA CYS A 524 -6.87 42.71 -23.81
C CYS A 524 -7.32 41.74 -22.71
N LEU A 525 -6.40 41.36 -21.82
CA LEU A 525 -6.64 40.49 -20.68
C LEU A 525 -5.93 41.06 -19.44
N CYS A 526 -6.71 41.61 -18.52
CA CYS A 526 -6.20 42.21 -17.29
C CYS A 526 -6.08 41.18 -16.14
N ALA A 527 -5.58 41.65 -14.99
CA ALA A 527 -5.23 40.80 -13.85
C ALA A 527 -6.40 39.92 -13.37
N ASN A 528 -6.12 38.64 -13.13
CA ASN A 528 -7.11 37.62 -12.74
C ASN A 528 -8.30 37.49 -13.71
N GLY A 529 -8.16 38.01 -14.92
CA GLY A 529 -9.14 37.90 -15.99
C GLY A 529 -9.00 36.59 -16.76
N ARG A 530 -10.09 36.19 -17.43
CA ARG A 530 -10.08 35.11 -18.42
C ARG A 530 -10.76 35.54 -19.70
N LYS A 531 -10.24 35.10 -20.84
CA LYS A 531 -10.86 35.31 -22.16
C LYS A 531 -10.96 33.97 -22.88
N THR A 532 -12.15 33.66 -23.37
CA THR A 532 -12.39 32.44 -24.16
C THR A 532 -12.52 32.79 -25.64
N PHE A 533 -11.70 32.15 -26.45
CA PHE A 533 -11.74 32.18 -27.92
C PHE A 533 -12.47 30.94 -28.41
N LYS A 534 -13.25 31.10 -29.50
CA LYS A 534 -14.17 30.09 -29.98
C LYS A 534 -13.99 29.85 -31.47
N TRP A 535 -13.78 28.60 -31.85
CA TRP A 535 -13.75 28.17 -33.25
C TRP A 535 -14.73 27.04 -33.47
N ILE A 536 -15.34 27.03 -34.64
CA ILE A 536 -16.15 25.94 -35.15
C ILE A 536 -15.18 24.96 -35.82
N LEU A 537 -15.00 23.78 -35.21
CA LEU A 537 -14.13 22.73 -35.73
C LEU A 537 -14.98 21.65 -36.40
N THR A 538 -14.59 21.27 -37.62
CA THR A 538 -15.18 20.15 -38.36
C THR A 538 -14.09 19.15 -38.74
N PRO A 539 -14.10 17.92 -38.22
CA PRO A 539 -13.11 16.90 -38.55
C PRO A 539 -13.38 16.32 -39.95
N SER A 540 -12.31 16.06 -40.70
CA SER A 540 -12.39 15.50 -42.06
C SER A 540 -11.83 14.07 -42.17
N VAL A 541 -10.91 13.68 -41.28
CA VAL A 541 -10.23 12.37 -41.30
C VAL A 541 -10.65 11.53 -40.10
N LEU A 542 -10.73 10.20 -40.27
CA LEU A 542 -11.02 9.23 -39.20
C LEU A 542 -9.75 8.90 -38.41
N GLY A 543 -9.85 8.71 -37.09
CA GLY A 543 -8.73 8.35 -36.21
C GLY A 543 -8.31 9.45 -35.24
N VAL A 544 -7.08 9.39 -34.74
CA VAL A 544 -6.57 10.33 -33.72
C VAL A 544 -6.09 11.61 -34.38
N LEU A 545 -6.69 12.74 -34.01
CA LEU A 545 -6.40 14.06 -34.53
C LEU A 545 -5.67 14.93 -33.50
N ASN A 546 -4.53 15.51 -33.84
CA ASN A 546 -3.80 16.41 -32.94
C ASN A 546 -4.17 17.87 -33.21
N ILE A 547 -4.82 18.51 -32.23
CA ILE A 547 -5.23 19.91 -32.28
C ILE A 547 -4.20 20.73 -31.48
N THR A 548 -3.57 21.70 -32.15
CA THR A 548 -2.55 22.56 -31.54
C THR A 548 -3.03 24.01 -31.55
N VAL A 549 -3.00 24.68 -30.40
CA VAL A 549 -3.35 26.10 -30.25
C VAL A 549 -2.27 26.82 -29.47
N SER A 550 -1.85 27.99 -29.94
CA SER A 550 -0.82 28.82 -29.31
C SER A 550 -1.37 30.17 -28.89
N ALA A 551 -1.11 30.58 -27.65
CA ALA A 551 -1.42 31.90 -27.12
C ALA A 551 -0.12 32.68 -26.87
N GLU A 552 0.02 33.86 -27.46
CA GLU A 552 1.18 34.73 -27.33
C GLU A 552 0.80 36.06 -26.68
N ALA A 553 1.60 36.53 -25.71
CA ALA A 553 1.55 37.90 -25.23
C ALA A 553 2.30 38.82 -26.22
N GLU A 554 1.56 39.67 -26.92
CA GLU A 554 2.07 40.58 -27.95
C GLU A 554 2.29 41.99 -27.41
N ALA A 555 3.40 42.63 -27.80
CA ALA A 555 3.64 44.03 -27.49
C ALA A 555 2.72 44.91 -28.36
N SER A 556 1.81 45.66 -27.72
CA SER A 556 0.89 46.56 -28.43
C SER A 556 0.93 47.97 -27.86
N GLN A 557 0.75 48.98 -28.73
CA GLN A 557 0.58 50.39 -28.36
C GLN A 557 -0.86 50.71 -27.92
N THR A 558 -1.80 49.78 -28.10
CA THR A 558 -3.18 49.93 -27.64
C THR A 558 -3.22 49.87 -26.12
N VAL A 559 -3.79 50.90 -25.50
CA VAL A 559 -3.96 50.96 -24.05
C VAL A 559 -5.10 50.02 -23.64
N CYS A 560 -4.79 49.04 -22.78
CA CYS A 560 -5.80 48.17 -22.17
C CYS A 560 -6.09 48.73 -20.77
N ASP A 561 -7.34 49.10 -20.48
CA ASP A 561 -7.77 49.63 -19.18
C ASP A 561 -6.88 50.77 -18.62
N ASN A 562 -6.56 51.74 -19.47
CA ASN A 562 -5.70 52.90 -19.17
C ASN A 562 -4.23 52.59 -18.80
N GLU A 563 -3.76 51.33 -18.95
CA GLU A 563 -2.36 50.93 -18.76
C GLU A 563 -1.70 50.43 -20.06
N ILE A 564 -0.38 50.61 -20.15
CA ILE A 564 0.43 50.05 -21.25
C ILE A 564 0.59 48.54 -21.00
N VAL A 565 0.32 47.77 -22.04
CA VAL A 565 0.41 46.31 -22.04
C VAL A 565 1.81 45.85 -21.66
N SER A 566 1.91 44.93 -20.69
CA SER A 566 3.18 44.31 -20.30
C SER A 566 3.41 42.99 -21.05
N VAL A 567 4.67 42.71 -21.41
CA VAL A 567 5.06 41.42 -22.01
C VAL A 567 6.00 40.70 -21.02
N PRO A 568 5.67 39.48 -20.58
CA PRO A 568 6.54 38.73 -19.67
C PRO A 568 7.81 38.25 -20.40
N GLU A 569 8.97 38.33 -19.75
CA GLU A 569 10.25 37.85 -20.31
C GLU A 569 10.32 36.31 -20.41
N ARG A 570 9.65 35.60 -19.50
CA ARG A 570 9.54 34.13 -19.46
C ARG A 570 8.08 33.71 -19.61
N GLY A 571 7.81 32.67 -20.40
CA GLY A 571 6.43 32.20 -20.65
C GLY A 571 5.61 33.12 -21.56
N ARG A 572 6.26 33.75 -22.56
CA ARG A 572 5.60 34.68 -23.51
C ARG A 572 4.61 33.99 -24.45
N ILE A 573 4.84 32.72 -24.76
CA ILE A 573 3.99 31.90 -25.64
C ILE A 573 3.66 30.63 -24.88
N ASP A 574 2.38 30.26 -24.90
CA ASP A 574 1.88 29.00 -24.39
C ASP A 574 1.25 28.20 -25.54
N THR A 575 1.75 26.99 -25.80
CA THR A 575 1.28 26.14 -26.89
C THR A 575 0.77 24.82 -26.31
N VAL A 576 -0.51 24.56 -26.52
CA VAL A 576 -1.17 23.34 -26.04
C VAL A 576 -1.56 22.46 -27.22
N THR A 577 -1.11 21.20 -27.17
CA THR A 577 -1.50 20.16 -28.12
C THR A 577 -2.36 19.14 -27.41
N ARG A 578 -3.53 18.82 -27.99
CA ARG A 578 -4.46 17.81 -27.47
C ARG A 578 -4.93 16.91 -28.59
N SER A 579 -4.99 15.61 -28.31
CA SER A 579 -5.50 14.59 -29.23
C SER A 579 -7.02 14.45 -29.10
N LEU A 580 -7.73 14.44 -30.21
CA LEU A 580 -9.17 14.21 -30.33
C LEU A 580 -9.42 12.95 -31.17
N LEU A 581 -10.23 12.01 -30.67
CA LEU A 581 -10.57 10.80 -31.42
C LEU A 581 -11.76 11.04 -32.36
N VAL A 582 -11.58 10.83 -33.66
CA VAL A 582 -12.65 10.92 -34.67
C VAL A 582 -13.13 9.53 -35.06
N GLN A 583 -14.42 9.26 -34.81
CA GLN A 583 -15.07 7.99 -35.10
C GLN A 583 -15.90 8.07 -36.38
N ALA A 584 -16.06 6.93 -37.06
CA ALA A 584 -16.98 6.82 -38.18
C ALA A 584 -18.43 6.79 -37.68
N GLU A 585 -19.37 7.24 -38.51
CA GLU A 585 -20.80 7.05 -38.23
C GLU A 585 -21.20 5.55 -38.16
N GLY A 586 -22.38 5.24 -37.61
CA GLY A 586 -22.93 3.87 -37.59
C GLY A 586 -22.23 2.88 -36.63
N THR A 587 -22.46 1.58 -36.87
CA THR A 587 -22.10 0.48 -35.96
C THR A 587 -20.98 -0.37 -36.58
N GLU A 588 -19.83 -0.51 -35.89
CA GLU A 588 -18.74 -1.36 -36.38
C GLU A 588 -19.15 -2.85 -36.37
N LYS A 589 -19.07 -3.52 -37.53
CA LYS A 589 -19.27 -4.98 -37.66
C LYS A 589 -17.95 -5.64 -38.06
N THR A 590 -17.55 -6.70 -37.35
CA THR A 590 -16.31 -7.42 -37.61
C THR A 590 -16.63 -8.88 -37.95
N GLU A 591 -16.11 -9.37 -39.07
CA GLU A 591 -16.21 -10.77 -39.48
C GLU A 591 -14.79 -11.38 -39.51
N THR A 592 -14.64 -12.59 -38.95
CA THR A 592 -13.33 -13.22 -38.76
C THR A 592 -13.28 -14.57 -39.45
N TYR A 593 -12.22 -14.78 -40.24
CA TYR A 593 -11.92 -16.06 -40.87
C TYR A 593 -10.60 -16.62 -40.31
N SER A 594 -10.50 -17.95 -40.16
CA SER A 594 -9.29 -18.61 -39.68
C SER A 594 -9.11 -20.01 -40.31
N TRP A 595 -7.85 -20.33 -40.60
CA TRP A 595 -7.41 -21.59 -41.19
C TRP A 595 -6.13 -22.08 -40.50
N LEU A 596 -5.95 -23.40 -40.44
CA LEU A 596 -4.71 -24.04 -40.00
C LEU A 596 -4.05 -24.73 -41.20
N LEU A 597 -2.87 -24.26 -41.60
CA LEU A 597 -2.12 -24.80 -42.72
C LEU A 597 -0.89 -25.56 -42.21
N CYS A 598 -0.88 -26.88 -42.40
CA CYS A 598 0.21 -27.78 -41.98
C CYS A 598 0.87 -28.44 -43.20
N PRO A 599 1.79 -27.76 -43.91
CA PRO A 599 2.44 -28.33 -45.09
C PRO A 599 3.40 -29.44 -44.67
N LYS A 600 3.00 -30.70 -44.86
CA LYS A 600 3.88 -31.89 -44.72
C LYS A 600 4.65 -32.17 -46.02
N GLY A 601 5.20 -31.14 -46.65
CA GLY A 601 5.93 -31.22 -47.92
C GLY A 601 5.13 -30.85 -49.18
N ASP A 602 3.81 -30.66 -49.09
CA ASP A 602 2.95 -30.19 -50.18
C ASP A 602 2.56 -28.71 -50.02
N THR A 603 2.32 -28.01 -51.14
CA THR A 603 1.79 -26.64 -51.14
C THR A 603 0.28 -26.63 -50.89
N LEU A 604 -0.15 -26.02 -49.78
CA LEU A 604 -1.55 -25.81 -49.40
C LEU A 604 -1.93 -24.33 -49.62
N SER A 605 -3.10 -24.07 -50.19
CA SER A 605 -3.63 -22.71 -50.43
C SER A 605 -5.12 -22.64 -50.08
N GLU A 606 -5.54 -21.55 -49.44
CA GLU A 606 -6.93 -21.24 -49.08
C GLU A 606 -7.27 -19.83 -49.57
N GLU A 607 -8.46 -19.67 -50.15
CA GLU A 607 -8.96 -18.39 -50.67
C GLU A 607 -10.14 -17.90 -49.83
N VAL A 608 -10.25 -16.58 -49.65
CA VAL A 608 -11.35 -15.95 -48.91
C VAL A 608 -11.92 -14.77 -49.68
N ASP A 609 -13.22 -14.80 -49.89
CA ASP A 609 -13.96 -13.70 -50.48
C ASP A 609 -14.45 -12.76 -49.38
N LEU A 610 -13.84 -11.58 -49.29
CA LEU A 610 -14.25 -10.53 -48.34
C LEU A 610 -15.48 -9.79 -48.87
N THR A 611 -16.67 -10.24 -48.47
CA THR A 611 -17.92 -9.56 -48.83
C THR A 611 -18.24 -8.44 -47.84
N LEU A 612 -18.10 -7.20 -48.29
CA LEU A 612 -18.52 -6.04 -47.51
C LEU A 612 -20.05 -5.84 -47.62
N PRO A 613 -20.75 -5.54 -46.51
CA PRO A 613 -22.16 -5.14 -46.56
C PRO A 613 -22.38 -3.93 -47.48
N LYS A 614 -23.58 -3.80 -48.05
CA LYS A 614 -23.91 -2.67 -48.95
C LYS A 614 -23.91 -1.30 -48.25
N ASP A 615 -24.10 -1.30 -46.94
CA ASP A 615 -24.23 -0.09 -46.11
C ASP A 615 -22.90 0.32 -45.44
N VAL A 616 -21.75 -0.12 -45.99
CA VAL A 616 -20.44 0.22 -45.45
C VAL A 616 -20.10 1.68 -45.69
N ILE A 617 -19.69 2.35 -44.62
CA ILE A 617 -19.28 3.74 -44.64
C ILE A 617 -17.88 3.88 -45.25
N GLU A 618 -17.70 4.85 -46.15
CA GLU A 618 -16.43 5.07 -46.83
C GLU A 618 -15.29 5.35 -45.82
N GLY A 619 -14.20 4.57 -45.93
CA GLY A 619 -13.01 4.68 -45.09
C GLY A 619 -13.08 3.93 -43.75
N SER A 620 -14.20 3.26 -43.41
CA SER A 620 -14.32 2.49 -42.15
C SER A 620 -13.83 1.05 -42.26
N ALA A 621 -13.79 0.49 -43.47
CA ALA A 621 -13.39 -0.90 -43.70
C ALA A 621 -11.90 -1.11 -43.38
N ARG A 622 -11.63 -2.04 -42.46
CA ARG A 622 -10.28 -2.48 -42.11
C ARG A 622 -10.19 -4.00 -42.23
N SER A 623 -9.13 -4.49 -42.86
CA SER A 623 -8.82 -5.92 -42.92
C SER A 623 -7.43 -6.15 -42.32
N THR A 624 -7.33 -7.12 -41.44
CA THR A 624 -6.07 -7.49 -40.77
C THR A 624 -5.82 -8.98 -40.97
N VAL A 625 -4.70 -9.32 -41.61
CA VAL A 625 -4.25 -10.70 -41.77
C VAL A 625 -3.14 -10.97 -40.77
N SER A 626 -3.27 -12.06 -40.02
CA SER A 626 -2.28 -12.49 -39.04
C SER A 626 -1.87 -13.94 -39.31
N VAL A 627 -0.61 -14.15 -39.67
CA VAL A 627 -0.03 -15.49 -39.90
C VAL A 627 0.82 -15.86 -38.71
N ILE A 628 0.49 -16.99 -38.06
CA ILE A 628 1.17 -17.40 -36.84
C ILE A 628 1.43 -18.91 -36.90
N GLY A 629 2.66 -19.31 -36.60
CA GLY A 629 3.11 -20.71 -36.64
C GLY A 629 2.68 -21.54 -35.42
N ASP A 630 1.80 -21.01 -34.58
CA ASP A 630 1.35 -21.61 -33.33
C ASP A 630 -0.17 -21.47 -33.20
N ILE A 631 -0.83 -22.57 -32.85
CA ILE A 631 -2.28 -22.68 -32.68
C ILE A 631 -2.85 -21.69 -31.64
N LEU A 632 -2.08 -21.34 -30.61
CA LEU A 632 -2.47 -20.36 -29.59
C LEU A 632 -1.82 -18.98 -29.81
N GLY A 633 -0.99 -18.84 -30.84
CA GLY A 633 -0.27 -17.61 -31.11
C GLY A 633 -1.19 -16.43 -31.48
N ARG A 634 -2.40 -16.67 -32.03
CA ARG A 634 -3.37 -15.57 -32.32
C ARG A 634 -3.92 -14.95 -31.04
N ALA A 635 -4.26 -15.77 -30.06
CA ALA A 635 -4.57 -15.26 -28.72
C ALA A 635 -3.37 -14.45 -28.21
N LEU A 636 -2.16 -15.01 -28.27
CA LEU A 636 -1.00 -14.41 -27.62
C LEU A 636 -0.33 -13.25 -28.37
N SER A 637 -0.72 -12.99 -29.62
CA SER A 637 -0.25 -11.84 -30.41
C SER A 637 -0.56 -10.49 -29.75
N ASN A 638 -1.61 -10.43 -28.93
CA ASN A 638 -1.94 -9.30 -28.06
C ASN A 638 -1.66 -9.63 -26.58
N LEU A 639 -0.46 -10.14 -26.27
CA LEU A 639 -0.10 -10.52 -24.90
C LEU A 639 -0.27 -9.36 -23.89
N HIS A 640 -0.03 -8.12 -24.35
CA HIS A 640 -0.22 -6.90 -23.56
C HIS A 640 -1.70 -6.62 -23.23
N GLY A 641 -2.64 -7.02 -24.09
CA GLY A 641 -4.08 -6.92 -23.86
C GLY A 641 -4.67 -8.09 -23.06
N LEU A 642 -4.05 -9.27 -23.13
CA LEU A 642 -4.45 -10.47 -22.39
C LEU A 642 -3.92 -10.51 -20.96
N LEU A 643 -2.65 -10.11 -20.74
CA LEU A 643 -2.10 -9.95 -19.40
C LEU A 643 -2.67 -8.68 -18.78
N ARG A 644 -3.74 -8.85 -18.01
CA ARG A 644 -4.44 -7.74 -17.35
C ARG A 644 -4.22 -7.77 -15.86
N MET A 645 -4.17 -6.58 -15.26
CA MET A 645 -4.15 -6.46 -13.81
C MET A 645 -5.52 -6.89 -13.24
N PRO A 646 -5.58 -7.86 -12.30
CA PRO A 646 -6.85 -8.27 -11.70
C PRO A 646 -7.56 -7.14 -10.96
N TYR A 647 -8.86 -7.00 -11.23
CA TYR A 647 -9.70 -5.93 -10.68
C TYR A 647 -11.09 -6.42 -10.30
N GLY A 648 -11.86 -5.52 -9.67
CA GLY A 648 -13.26 -5.79 -9.35
C GLY A 648 -13.47 -6.59 -8.07
N CYS A 649 -14.64 -7.24 -7.98
CA CYS A 649 -15.06 -8.15 -6.91
C CYS A 649 -14.41 -9.53 -7.03
N GLY A 650 -14.66 -10.46 -6.10
CA GLY A 650 -14.00 -11.77 -6.05
C GLY A 650 -14.21 -12.64 -7.30
N GLU A 651 -15.34 -12.53 -7.97
CA GLU A 651 -15.59 -13.19 -9.27
C GLU A 651 -14.74 -12.55 -10.38
N GLN A 652 -14.83 -11.22 -10.54
CA GLN A 652 -14.11 -10.47 -11.58
C GLN A 652 -12.59 -10.61 -11.44
N ASN A 653 -12.10 -10.58 -10.20
CA ASN A 653 -10.69 -10.73 -9.91
C ASN A 653 -10.19 -12.11 -10.36
N MET A 654 -10.95 -13.18 -10.09
CA MET A 654 -10.59 -14.53 -10.55
C MET A 654 -10.73 -14.72 -12.06
N ALA A 655 -11.70 -14.06 -12.69
CA ALA A 655 -11.87 -14.07 -14.15
C ALA A 655 -10.65 -13.51 -14.89
N VAL A 656 -9.91 -12.58 -14.27
CA VAL A 656 -8.67 -12.00 -14.82
C VAL A 656 -7.42 -12.73 -14.33
N LEU A 657 -7.40 -13.16 -13.06
CA LEU A 657 -6.26 -13.85 -12.46
C LEU A 657 -6.00 -15.21 -13.10
N SER A 658 -7.05 -15.98 -13.36
CA SER A 658 -6.93 -17.36 -13.88
C SER A 658 -6.28 -17.41 -15.27
N PRO A 659 -6.71 -16.61 -16.28
CA PRO A 659 -6.02 -16.53 -17.57
C PRO A 659 -4.54 -16.17 -17.47
N ASN A 660 -4.15 -15.22 -16.60
CA ASN A 660 -2.75 -14.83 -16.42
C ASN A 660 -1.85 -16.01 -16.02
N ILE A 661 -2.37 -16.96 -15.23
CA ILE A 661 -1.65 -18.17 -14.80
C ILE A 661 -1.44 -19.11 -15.99
N TYR A 662 -2.50 -19.39 -16.76
CA TYR A 662 -2.43 -20.30 -17.90
C TYR A 662 -1.61 -19.73 -19.06
N ILE A 663 -1.65 -18.41 -19.28
CA ILE A 663 -0.78 -17.72 -20.25
C ILE A 663 0.69 -17.93 -19.87
N LEU A 664 1.05 -17.73 -18.60
CA LEU A 664 2.41 -17.98 -18.12
C LEU A 664 2.83 -19.44 -18.32
N GLN A 665 1.94 -20.39 -18.00
CA GLN A 665 2.21 -21.81 -18.20
C GLN A 665 2.42 -22.18 -19.66
N TYR A 666 1.63 -21.61 -20.55
CA TYR A 666 1.80 -21.81 -21.97
C TYR A 666 3.14 -21.23 -22.45
N LEU A 667 3.45 -19.97 -22.13
CA LEU A 667 4.67 -19.29 -22.58
C LEU A 667 5.95 -19.98 -22.07
N GLU A 668 5.87 -20.57 -20.87
CA GLU A 668 6.96 -21.36 -20.32
C GLU A 668 7.14 -22.68 -21.08
N ASN A 669 6.05 -23.39 -21.39
CA ASN A 669 6.10 -24.65 -22.12
C ASN A 669 6.47 -24.49 -23.60
N THR A 670 6.20 -23.34 -24.20
CA THR A 670 6.59 -23.02 -25.60
C THR A 670 7.93 -22.31 -25.70
N GLU A 671 8.63 -22.10 -24.58
CA GLU A 671 9.93 -21.41 -24.51
C GLU A 671 9.89 -19.94 -25.00
N GLN A 672 8.72 -19.30 -25.00
CA GLN A 672 8.50 -17.90 -25.43
C GLN A 672 8.53 -16.89 -24.27
N LEU A 673 8.74 -17.34 -23.03
CA LEU A 673 8.69 -16.51 -21.82
C LEU A 673 9.96 -15.66 -21.62
N THR A 674 9.84 -14.33 -21.77
CA THR A 674 10.92 -13.39 -21.43
C THR A 674 10.91 -13.00 -19.95
N SER A 675 12.05 -12.54 -19.42
CA SER A 675 12.17 -12.06 -18.02
C SER A 675 11.23 -10.89 -17.71
N ALA A 676 11.10 -9.93 -18.64
CA ALA A 676 10.22 -8.77 -18.49
C ALA A 676 8.73 -9.17 -18.39
N ILE A 677 8.28 -10.13 -19.21
CA ILE A 677 6.91 -10.65 -19.16
C ILE A 677 6.68 -11.41 -17.85
N ARG A 678 7.67 -12.23 -17.43
CA ARG A 678 7.61 -12.98 -16.17
C ARG A 678 7.49 -12.05 -14.96
N GLU A 679 8.30 -11.00 -14.87
CA GLU A 679 8.23 -10.05 -13.75
C GLU A 679 6.89 -9.31 -13.72
N ARG A 680 6.41 -8.85 -14.87
CA ARG A 680 5.11 -8.16 -14.95
C ARG A 680 3.94 -9.07 -14.58
N ALA A 681 3.91 -10.27 -15.14
CA ALA A 681 2.85 -11.24 -14.87
C ALA A 681 2.89 -11.74 -13.42
N THR A 682 4.07 -12.01 -12.86
CA THR A 682 4.19 -12.37 -11.43
C THR A 682 3.76 -11.22 -10.53
N GLY A 683 4.01 -9.95 -10.90
CA GLY A 683 3.42 -8.79 -10.24
C GLY A 683 1.89 -8.79 -10.24
N PHE A 684 1.27 -9.07 -11.39
CA PHE A 684 -0.19 -9.20 -11.51
C PHE A 684 -0.74 -10.38 -10.71
N LEU A 685 -0.06 -11.53 -10.71
CA LEU A 685 -0.43 -12.69 -9.92
C LEU A 685 -0.38 -12.39 -8.41
N LYS A 686 0.70 -11.76 -7.93
CA LYS A 686 0.85 -11.35 -6.51
C LYS A 686 -0.27 -10.37 -6.10
N SER A 687 -0.54 -9.37 -6.94
CA SER A 687 -1.60 -8.39 -6.70
C SER A 687 -2.98 -9.05 -6.68
N GLY A 688 -3.28 -9.90 -7.66
CA GLY A 688 -4.57 -10.59 -7.74
C GLY A 688 -4.77 -11.63 -6.64
N TYR A 689 -3.72 -12.33 -6.21
CA TYR A 689 -3.73 -13.19 -5.03
C TYR A 689 -4.08 -12.37 -3.78
N GLN A 690 -3.33 -11.30 -3.50
CA GLN A 690 -3.58 -10.45 -2.34
C GLN A 690 -4.99 -9.83 -2.35
N ARG A 691 -5.49 -9.47 -3.53
CA ARG A 691 -6.84 -8.94 -3.71
C ARG A 691 -7.90 -10.02 -3.46
N GLN A 692 -7.68 -11.24 -3.93
CA GLN A 692 -8.62 -12.35 -3.74
C GLN A 692 -8.76 -12.73 -2.26
N LEU A 693 -7.69 -12.57 -1.46
CA LEU A 693 -7.74 -12.80 -0.01
C LEU A 693 -8.73 -11.89 0.71
N ASN A 694 -9.04 -10.70 0.17
CA ASN A 694 -10.07 -9.83 0.74
C ASN A 694 -11.48 -10.43 0.64
N TYR A 695 -11.67 -11.45 -0.21
CA TYR A 695 -12.95 -12.14 -0.41
C TYR A 695 -13.02 -13.49 0.31
N ARG A 696 -12.02 -13.79 1.14
CA ARG A 696 -11.93 -15.01 1.94
C ARG A 696 -12.65 -14.80 3.28
N HIS A 697 -13.44 -15.80 3.68
CA HIS A 697 -14.07 -15.88 5.00
C HIS A 697 -13.13 -16.50 6.03
N ASN A 698 -13.40 -16.27 7.31
CA ASN A 698 -12.65 -16.90 8.41
C ASN A 698 -12.70 -18.44 8.36
N SER A 699 -13.75 -18.99 7.76
CA SER A 699 -13.95 -20.43 7.53
C SER A 699 -13.02 -21.03 6.46
N GLY A 700 -12.35 -20.18 5.66
CA GLY A 700 -11.54 -20.59 4.51
C GLY A 700 -12.27 -20.56 3.17
N ALA A 701 -13.58 -20.33 3.15
CA ALA A 701 -14.39 -20.21 1.93
C ALA A 701 -14.21 -18.86 1.23
N TYR A 702 -14.61 -18.78 -0.03
CA TYR A 702 -14.66 -17.53 -0.80
C TYR A 702 -16.09 -17.18 -1.21
N SER A 703 -16.40 -15.88 -1.23
CA SER A 703 -17.66 -15.34 -1.77
C SER A 703 -17.40 -14.19 -2.76
N THR A 704 -18.42 -13.78 -3.52
CA THR A 704 -18.29 -12.74 -4.54
C THR A 704 -17.83 -11.40 -3.97
N PHE A 705 -18.29 -11.03 -2.78
CA PHE A 705 -18.02 -9.73 -2.16
C PHE A 705 -17.21 -9.81 -0.86
N GLY A 706 -16.82 -11.01 -0.42
CA GLY A 706 -16.11 -11.21 0.87
C GLY A 706 -17.01 -11.13 2.09
N HIS A 707 -18.28 -10.79 1.90
CA HIS A 707 -19.36 -10.86 2.86
C HIS A 707 -20.57 -11.52 2.18
N GLY A 708 -21.52 -12.05 2.96
CA GLY A 708 -22.66 -12.81 2.44
C GLY A 708 -22.39 -14.30 2.28
N ASP A 709 -23.20 -14.98 1.47
CA ASP A 709 -23.21 -16.44 1.36
C ASP A 709 -21.89 -17.00 0.79
N GLU A 710 -21.31 -17.96 1.49
CA GLU A 710 -20.15 -18.74 1.06
C GLU A 710 -20.48 -19.55 -0.21
N ASN A 711 -19.55 -19.61 -1.17
CA ASN A 711 -19.81 -20.23 -2.46
C ASN A 711 -18.90 -21.45 -2.72
N THR A 712 -19.50 -22.62 -2.95
CA THR A 712 -18.76 -23.88 -3.17
C THR A 712 -17.94 -23.84 -4.46
N TRP A 713 -18.54 -23.35 -5.56
CA TRP A 713 -17.89 -23.33 -6.87
C TRP A 713 -16.72 -22.34 -6.89
N LEU A 714 -16.93 -21.11 -6.40
CA LEU A 714 -15.89 -20.09 -6.38
C LEU A 714 -14.70 -20.54 -5.52
N THR A 715 -14.98 -21.16 -4.36
CA THR A 715 -13.93 -21.70 -3.48
C THR A 715 -13.12 -22.79 -4.19
N ALA A 716 -13.77 -23.69 -4.92
CA ALA A 716 -13.09 -24.72 -5.71
C ALA A 716 -12.27 -24.11 -6.88
N PHE A 717 -12.80 -23.10 -7.56
CA PHE A 717 -12.09 -22.41 -8.64
C PHE A 717 -10.87 -21.63 -8.14
N VAL A 718 -10.99 -20.96 -6.99
CA VAL A 718 -9.87 -20.30 -6.32
C VAL A 718 -8.82 -21.32 -5.89
N LEU A 719 -9.22 -22.44 -5.28
CA LEU A 719 -8.31 -23.52 -4.88
C LEU A 719 -7.52 -24.05 -6.08
N ARG A 720 -8.20 -24.40 -7.18
CA ARG A 720 -7.60 -24.88 -8.42
C ARG A 720 -6.59 -23.87 -8.98
N SER A 721 -7.00 -22.61 -9.10
CA SER A 721 -6.17 -21.55 -9.68
C SER A 721 -4.96 -21.24 -8.79
N PHE A 722 -5.14 -21.16 -7.47
CA PHE A 722 -4.05 -20.90 -6.52
C PHE A 722 -3.04 -22.03 -6.52
N GLY A 723 -3.49 -23.28 -6.53
CA GLY A 723 -2.56 -24.41 -6.61
C GLY A 723 -1.73 -24.42 -7.89
N LYS A 724 -2.30 -24.03 -9.05
CA LYS A 724 -1.51 -23.83 -10.28
C LYS A 724 -0.57 -22.61 -10.19
N ALA A 725 -0.98 -21.55 -9.51
CA ALA A 725 -0.17 -20.35 -9.33
C ALA A 725 1.04 -20.55 -8.40
N GLN A 726 1.04 -21.57 -7.53
CA GLN A 726 2.17 -21.92 -6.64
C GLN A 726 3.49 -22.12 -7.40
N LYS A 727 3.44 -22.48 -8.69
CA LYS A 727 4.63 -22.62 -9.54
C LYS A 727 5.34 -21.28 -9.80
N TYR A 728 4.60 -20.17 -9.83
CA TYR A 728 5.12 -18.85 -10.23
C TYR A 728 5.22 -17.85 -9.06
N ILE A 729 4.35 -17.98 -8.06
CA ILE A 729 4.30 -17.08 -6.90
C ILE A 729 4.21 -17.86 -5.60
N PHE A 730 4.70 -17.26 -4.51
CA PHE A 730 4.51 -17.81 -3.18
C PHE A 730 3.05 -17.66 -2.76
N ILE A 731 2.42 -18.77 -2.40
CA ILE A 731 1.07 -18.82 -1.81
C ILE A 731 1.17 -19.61 -0.53
N ASP A 732 0.64 -19.05 0.55
CA ASP A 732 0.65 -19.69 1.87
C ASP A 732 -0.10 -21.04 1.83
N PRO A 733 0.58 -22.16 2.14
CA PRO A 733 -0.03 -23.49 2.19
C PRO A 733 -1.23 -23.57 3.14
N GLN A 734 -1.25 -22.78 4.23
CA GLN A 734 -2.36 -22.75 5.18
C GLN A 734 -3.67 -22.27 4.54
N ILE A 735 -3.58 -21.33 3.59
CA ILE A 735 -4.75 -20.79 2.90
C ILE A 735 -5.37 -21.86 2.00
N ILE A 736 -4.55 -22.59 1.25
CA ILE A 736 -4.98 -23.71 0.39
C ILE A 736 -5.59 -24.82 1.25
N GLN A 737 -4.93 -25.17 2.35
CA GLN A 737 -5.40 -26.22 3.25
C GLN A 737 -6.75 -25.87 3.89
N SER A 738 -6.93 -24.63 4.37
CA SER A 738 -8.20 -24.18 4.95
C SER A 738 -9.36 -24.22 3.94
N ALA A 739 -9.12 -23.83 2.68
CA ALA A 739 -10.13 -23.90 1.63
C ALA A 739 -10.47 -25.36 1.27
N LYS A 740 -9.48 -26.26 1.25
CA LYS A 740 -9.66 -27.70 1.04
C LYS A 740 -10.50 -28.31 2.17
N GLU A 741 -10.19 -28.02 3.43
CA GLU A 741 -10.93 -28.52 4.60
C GLU A 741 -12.38 -28.03 4.60
N TRP A 742 -12.62 -26.77 4.26
CA TRP A 742 -13.98 -26.24 4.13
C TRP A 742 -14.77 -26.96 3.04
N LEU A 743 -14.19 -27.18 1.85
CA LEU A 743 -14.86 -27.96 0.79
C LEU A 743 -15.19 -29.38 1.24
N ILE A 744 -14.27 -30.05 1.94
CA ILE A 744 -14.49 -31.40 2.49
C ILE A 744 -15.64 -31.43 3.50
N SER A 745 -15.82 -30.37 4.28
CA SER A 745 -16.93 -30.24 5.23
C SER A 745 -18.30 -30.13 4.56
N ARG A 746 -18.36 -29.72 3.28
CA ARG A 746 -19.59 -29.53 2.49
C ARG A 746 -19.90 -30.71 1.59
N ARG A 747 -19.86 -31.91 2.17
CA ARG A 747 -20.11 -33.18 1.48
C ARG A 747 -21.25 -33.96 2.12
N ASP A 748 -22.04 -34.62 1.30
CA ASP A 748 -23.15 -35.48 1.73
C ASP A 748 -22.68 -36.88 2.16
N SER A 749 -23.58 -37.70 2.75
CA SER A 749 -23.29 -39.07 3.19
C SER A 749 -22.74 -39.96 2.07
N ASP A 750 -23.21 -39.71 0.83
CA ASP A 750 -22.87 -40.48 -0.37
C ASP A 750 -21.54 -40.05 -0.99
N GLY A 751 -20.90 -39.03 -0.43
CA GLY A 751 -19.60 -38.53 -0.89
C GLY A 751 -19.68 -37.44 -1.97
N CYS A 752 -20.88 -37.05 -2.40
CA CYS A 752 -21.09 -35.95 -3.35
C CYS A 752 -20.97 -34.58 -2.67
N PHE A 753 -20.47 -33.58 -3.38
CA PHE A 753 -20.37 -32.21 -2.89
C PHE A 753 -21.68 -31.45 -3.11
N ILE A 754 -22.06 -30.64 -2.12
CA ILE A 754 -23.31 -29.86 -2.15
C ILE A 754 -23.02 -28.49 -2.75
N GLN A 755 -23.83 -28.10 -3.75
CA GLN A 755 -23.78 -26.74 -4.28
C GLN A 755 -24.38 -25.75 -3.26
N GLN A 756 -23.56 -24.80 -2.82
CA GLN A 756 -23.95 -23.72 -1.91
C GLN A 756 -23.49 -22.37 -2.47
N GLY A 757 -24.26 -21.33 -2.17
CA GLY A 757 -24.01 -19.96 -2.59
C GLY A 757 -24.59 -19.61 -3.96
N ARG A 758 -24.76 -18.31 -4.20
CA ARG A 758 -25.16 -17.75 -5.50
C ARG A 758 -23.95 -17.09 -6.14
N LEU A 759 -23.77 -17.32 -7.44
CA LEU A 759 -22.85 -16.54 -8.27
C LEU A 759 -23.68 -15.51 -9.01
N PHE A 760 -23.13 -14.31 -9.15
CA PHE A 760 -23.77 -13.27 -9.98
C PHE A 760 -23.37 -13.45 -11.44
N ASN A 761 -22.14 -13.94 -11.69
CA ASN A 761 -21.68 -14.41 -13.00
C ASN A 761 -21.81 -15.94 -13.14
N ASN A 762 -22.91 -16.41 -13.74
CA ASN A 762 -23.06 -17.84 -14.03
C ASN A 762 -22.19 -18.34 -15.20
N ARG A 763 -21.66 -17.46 -16.07
CA ARG A 763 -20.79 -17.89 -17.20
C ARG A 763 -19.41 -18.32 -16.74
N MET A 764 -18.89 -17.77 -15.64
CA MET A 764 -17.65 -18.28 -15.02
C MET A 764 -17.78 -19.75 -14.61
N LYS A 765 -19.00 -20.16 -14.23
CA LYS A 765 -19.33 -21.51 -13.80
C LYS A 765 -19.33 -22.54 -14.94
N GLY A 766 -19.39 -22.08 -16.19
CA GLY A 766 -19.56 -22.94 -17.36
C GLY A 766 -20.86 -23.74 -17.27
N GLY A 767 -20.82 -24.99 -17.73
CA GLY A 767 -21.96 -25.92 -17.63
C GLY A 767 -22.18 -26.55 -16.25
N VAL A 768 -21.44 -26.16 -15.21
CA VAL A 768 -21.57 -26.75 -13.87
C VAL A 768 -22.83 -26.17 -13.20
N ASN A 769 -23.93 -26.91 -13.11
CA ASN A 769 -25.20 -26.39 -12.59
C ASN A 769 -25.89 -27.30 -11.56
N ASP A 770 -25.42 -28.52 -11.39
CA ASP A 770 -25.97 -29.53 -10.49
C ASP A 770 -24.90 -30.09 -9.54
N ASN A 771 -25.33 -30.87 -8.54
CA ASN A 771 -24.42 -31.47 -7.56
C ASN A 771 -23.44 -32.46 -8.21
N VAL A 772 -23.82 -33.11 -9.32
CA VAL A 772 -22.98 -34.08 -10.04
C VAL A 772 -21.83 -33.37 -10.75
N THR A 773 -22.11 -32.33 -11.54
CA THR A 773 -21.06 -31.52 -12.17
C THR A 773 -20.19 -30.80 -11.16
N MET A 774 -20.77 -30.35 -10.04
CA MET A 774 -20.00 -29.74 -8.95
C MET A 774 -19.00 -30.73 -8.37
N THR A 775 -19.46 -31.96 -8.11
CA THR A 775 -18.62 -33.05 -7.60
C THR A 775 -17.53 -33.42 -8.60
N ALA A 776 -17.85 -33.51 -9.89
CA ALA A 776 -16.89 -33.79 -10.95
C ALA A 776 -15.82 -32.70 -11.06
N TYR A 777 -16.23 -31.43 -10.97
CA TYR A 777 -15.34 -30.27 -11.04
C TYR A 777 -14.39 -30.18 -9.83
N ILE A 778 -14.90 -30.36 -8.61
CA ILE A 778 -14.09 -30.35 -7.38
C ILE A 778 -13.10 -31.53 -7.40
N THR A 779 -13.56 -32.72 -7.78
CA THR A 779 -12.71 -33.92 -7.85
C THR A 779 -11.61 -33.76 -8.91
N ALA A 780 -11.94 -33.24 -10.09
CA ALA A 780 -10.95 -32.91 -11.12
C ALA A 780 -9.94 -31.87 -10.62
N SER A 781 -10.41 -30.82 -9.94
CA SER A 781 -9.54 -29.79 -9.35
C SER A 781 -8.55 -30.37 -8.34
N LEU A 782 -8.98 -31.28 -7.48
CA LEU A 782 -8.10 -31.95 -6.51
C LEU A 782 -7.05 -32.84 -7.19
N LEU A 783 -7.46 -33.57 -8.24
CA LEU A 783 -6.56 -34.42 -9.03
C LEU A 783 -5.52 -33.59 -9.81
N GLU A 784 -5.91 -32.42 -10.33
CA GLU A 784 -4.99 -31.48 -10.99
C GLU A 784 -3.95 -30.86 -10.06
N LEU A 785 -4.24 -30.84 -8.76
CA LEU A 785 -3.31 -30.43 -7.70
C LEU A 785 -2.51 -31.61 -7.14
N GLU A 786 -2.41 -32.71 -7.90
CA GLU A 786 -1.63 -33.90 -7.57
C GLU A 786 -2.04 -34.59 -6.26
N THR A 787 -3.29 -34.39 -5.81
CA THR A 787 -3.83 -35.18 -4.69
C THR A 787 -3.93 -36.64 -5.12
N PRO A 788 -3.35 -37.60 -4.36
CA PRO A 788 -3.34 -39.00 -4.76
C PRO A 788 -4.77 -39.56 -4.79
N VAL A 789 -5.04 -40.48 -5.72
CA VAL A 789 -6.35 -41.13 -5.86
C VAL A 789 -6.75 -41.89 -4.58
N THR A 790 -5.76 -42.33 -3.79
CA THR A 790 -5.94 -42.99 -2.50
C THR A 790 -6.47 -42.06 -1.39
N ASP A 791 -6.52 -40.75 -1.62
CA ASP A 791 -7.12 -39.81 -0.68
C ASP A 791 -8.61 -40.15 -0.49
N PRO A 792 -9.09 -40.30 0.77
CA PRO A 792 -10.47 -40.69 1.07
C PRO A 792 -11.52 -39.71 0.54
N VAL A 793 -11.14 -38.46 0.26
CA VAL A 793 -12.01 -37.45 -0.35
C VAL A 793 -12.21 -37.77 -1.83
N VAL A 794 -11.12 -38.03 -2.55
CA VAL A 794 -11.14 -38.35 -4.00
C VAL A 794 -11.81 -39.69 -4.24
N THR A 795 -11.49 -40.72 -3.45
CA THR A 795 -12.10 -42.05 -3.58
C THR A 795 -13.62 -42.01 -3.42
N LYS A 796 -14.12 -41.29 -2.40
CA LYS A 796 -15.57 -41.14 -2.18
C LYS A 796 -16.24 -40.29 -3.27
N GLY A 797 -15.57 -39.22 -3.73
CA GLY A 797 -16.05 -38.42 -4.86
C GLY A 797 -16.20 -39.25 -6.14
N LEU A 798 -15.18 -40.05 -6.48
CA LEU A 798 -15.24 -40.96 -7.63
C LEU A 798 -16.32 -42.03 -7.48
N SER A 799 -16.55 -42.55 -6.26
CA SER A 799 -17.65 -43.48 -5.99
C SER A 799 -19.02 -42.85 -6.24
N CYS A 800 -19.23 -41.60 -5.81
CA CYS A 800 -20.45 -40.84 -6.11
C CYS A 800 -20.63 -40.63 -7.63
N LEU A 801 -19.55 -40.29 -8.35
CA LEU A 801 -19.65 -40.07 -9.79
C LEU A 801 -19.94 -41.36 -10.56
N LYS A 802 -19.44 -42.51 -10.10
CA LYS A 802 -19.66 -43.82 -10.74
C LYS A 802 -21.12 -44.26 -10.74
N SER A 803 -21.90 -43.93 -9.69
CA SER A 803 -23.31 -44.32 -9.62
C SER A 803 -24.20 -43.57 -10.63
N VAL A 804 -23.73 -42.46 -11.19
CA VAL A 804 -24.53 -41.60 -12.09
C VAL A 804 -24.27 -41.87 -13.58
N ILE A 805 -23.21 -42.61 -13.93
CA ILE A 805 -22.70 -42.77 -15.31
C ILE A 805 -23.72 -43.37 -16.30
N GLU A 806 -24.61 -44.24 -15.81
CA GLU A 806 -25.61 -44.91 -16.65
C GLU A 806 -26.74 -43.95 -17.07
N ASP A 807 -27.08 -42.98 -16.23
CA ASP A 807 -28.24 -42.07 -16.41
C ASP A 807 -27.91 -40.72 -17.06
N VAL A 808 -26.64 -40.43 -17.34
CA VAL A 808 -26.23 -39.14 -17.90
C VAL A 808 -26.67 -38.97 -19.36
N LYS A 809 -27.49 -37.94 -19.61
CA LYS A 809 -27.96 -37.52 -20.95
C LYS A 809 -27.30 -36.24 -21.49
N ASN A 810 -26.69 -35.44 -20.62
CA ASN A 810 -26.12 -34.14 -21.00
C ASN A 810 -24.68 -34.32 -21.52
N THR A 811 -24.39 -33.77 -22.70
CA THR A 811 -23.07 -33.84 -23.36
C THR A 811 -21.98 -33.19 -22.51
N TYR A 812 -22.29 -32.06 -21.84
CA TYR A 812 -21.34 -31.36 -20.98
C TYR A 812 -20.92 -32.20 -19.77
N THR A 813 -21.88 -32.80 -19.08
CA THR A 813 -21.60 -33.62 -17.90
C THR A 813 -20.83 -34.88 -18.29
N THR A 814 -21.12 -35.48 -19.46
CA THR A 814 -20.35 -36.58 -20.03
C THR A 814 -18.89 -36.19 -20.28
N ALA A 815 -18.64 -35.03 -20.89
CA ALA A 815 -17.28 -34.54 -21.17
C ALA A 815 -16.48 -34.27 -19.88
N LEU A 816 -17.11 -33.62 -18.89
CA LEU A 816 -16.47 -33.35 -17.61
C LEU A 816 -16.16 -34.64 -16.83
N LEU A 817 -17.08 -35.61 -16.82
CA LEU A 817 -16.84 -36.93 -16.21
C LEU A 817 -15.71 -37.67 -16.92
N ALA A 818 -15.70 -37.67 -18.26
CA ALA A 818 -14.63 -38.29 -19.03
C ALA A 818 -13.27 -37.69 -18.66
N TYR A 819 -13.20 -36.37 -18.48
CA TYR A 819 -12.01 -35.67 -18.00
C TYR A 819 -11.61 -36.09 -16.58
N THR A 820 -12.54 -36.07 -15.63
CA THR A 820 -12.27 -36.46 -14.22
C THR A 820 -11.77 -37.91 -14.12
N PHE A 821 -12.39 -38.86 -14.83
CA PHE A 821 -11.94 -40.27 -14.83
C PHE A 821 -10.63 -40.48 -15.59
N SER A 822 -10.34 -39.64 -16.59
CA SER A 822 -9.03 -39.62 -17.26
C SER A 822 -7.92 -39.19 -16.31
N LEU A 823 -8.14 -38.14 -15.52
CA LEU A 823 -7.21 -37.71 -14.48
C LEU A 823 -7.01 -38.77 -13.39
N ALA A 824 -8.08 -39.48 -13.02
CA ALA A 824 -8.04 -40.58 -12.05
C ALA A 824 -7.39 -41.88 -12.58
N ARG A 825 -7.02 -41.92 -13.87
CA ARG A 825 -6.45 -43.09 -14.57
C ARG A 825 -7.37 -44.34 -14.58
N ASP A 826 -8.69 -44.14 -14.50
CA ASP A 826 -9.68 -45.23 -14.60
C ASP A 826 -9.98 -45.55 -16.07
N LYS A 827 -9.22 -46.49 -16.65
CA LYS A 827 -9.26 -46.81 -18.08
C LYS A 827 -10.62 -47.30 -18.55
N HIS A 828 -11.32 -48.13 -17.76
CA HIS A 828 -12.58 -48.75 -18.15
C HIS A 828 -13.71 -47.71 -18.26
N THR A 829 -13.89 -46.91 -17.22
CA THR A 829 -14.92 -45.87 -17.18
C THR A 829 -14.65 -44.76 -18.20
N ARG A 830 -13.38 -44.37 -18.38
CA ARG A 830 -12.98 -43.39 -19.41
C ARG A 830 -13.38 -43.85 -20.81
N GLN A 831 -13.09 -45.10 -21.19
CA GLN A 831 -13.42 -45.61 -22.52
C GLN A 831 -14.94 -45.62 -22.78
N GLN A 832 -15.74 -46.01 -21.77
CA GLN A 832 -17.19 -46.01 -21.88
C GLN A 832 -17.77 -44.61 -22.12
N LEU A 833 -17.26 -43.60 -21.39
CA LEU A 833 -17.69 -42.21 -21.54
C LEU A 833 -17.20 -41.57 -22.84
N PHE A 834 -15.97 -41.90 -23.26
CA PHE A 834 -15.41 -41.39 -24.50
C PHE A 834 -16.17 -41.90 -25.73
N LYS A 835 -16.55 -43.18 -25.75
CA LYS A 835 -17.39 -43.74 -26.82
C LYS A 835 -18.74 -43.01 -26.92
N LYS A 836 -19.39 -42.71 -25.78
CA LYS A 836 -20.62 -41.90 -25.75
C LYS A 836 -20.41 -40.49 -26.34
N LEU A 837 -19.22 -39.90 -26.19
CA LEU A 837 -18.90 -38.58 -26.75
C LEU A 837 -18.63 -38.64 -28.25
N GLU A 838 -18.00 -39.71 -28.74
CA GLU A 838 -17.83 -39.95 -30.18
C GLU A 838 -19.19 -40.08 -30.88
N ASP A 839 -20.15 -40.79 -30.28
CA ASP A 839 -21.49 -40.99 -30.83
C ASP A 839 -22.29 -39.67 -30.98
N VAL A 840 -21.93 -38.62 -30.22
CA VAL A 840 -22.62 -37.31 -30.18
C VAL A 840 -21.80 -36.21 -30.89
N ALA A 841 -20.64 -36.55 -31.46
CA ALA A 841 -19.78 -35.58 -32.13
C ALA A 841 -20.42 -35.00 -33.40
N ILE A 842 -20.35 -33.68 -33.57
CA ILE A 842 -20.86 -32.98 -34.76
C ILE A 842 -19.71 -32.82 -35.75
N SER A 843 -19.90 -33.37 -36.95
CA SER A 843 -18.91 -33.34 -38.03
C SER A 843 -19.33 -32.36 -39.13
N GLU A 844 -18.55 -31.28 -39.30
CA GLU A 844 -18.68 -30.32 -40.40
C GLU A 844 -17.45 -30.41 -41.30
N GLY A 845 -17.48 -31.31 -42.29
CA GLY A 845 -16.34 -31.55 -43.19
C GLY A 845 -15.14 -32.18 -42.47
N SER A 846 -14.07 -31.41 -42.27
CA SER A 846 -12.87 -31.83 -41.52
C SER A 846 -12.86 -31.33 -40.06
N ARG A 847 -14.01 -30.88 -39.55
CA ARG A 847 -14.16 -30.25 -38.23
C ARG A 847 -15.00 -31.15 -37.34
N LEU A 848 -14.53 -31.35 -36.10
CA LEU A 848 -15.27 -32.02 -35.04
C LEU A 848 -15.48 -31.04 -33.90
N HIS A 849 -16.73 -30.89 -33.47
CA HIS A 849 -17.09 -30.09 -32.29
C HIS A 849 -18.25 -30.74 -31.53
N TRP A 850 -18.44 -30.31 -30.28
CA TRP A 850 -19.52 -30.78 -29.42
C TRP A 850 -20.35 -29.62 -28.90
N SER A 851 -21.68 -29.77 -28.92
CA SER A 851 -22.63 -28.79 -28.40
C SER A 851 -23.51 -29.39 -27.29
N PRO A 852 -24.19 -28.55 -26.48
CA PRO A 852 -25.11 -29.00 -25.44
C PRO A 852 -26.43 -29.58 -25.99
N SER A 853 -26.86 -29.16 -27.18
CA SER A 853 -28.09 -29.60 -27.86
C SER A 853 -27.87 -29.77 -29.38
N ALA A 854 -28.65 -30.66 -30.01
CA ALA A 854 -28.59 -30.95 -31.45
C ALA A 854 -29.23 -29.86 -32.35
N SER A 855 -29.65 -28.74 -31.77
CA SER A 855 -30.19 -27.57 -32.47
C SER A 855 -29.16 -26.44 -32.46
N ALA A 856 -28.85 -25.90 -33.63
CA ALA A 856 -27.73 -24.98 -33.91
C ALA A 856 -27.81 -23.57 -33.26
N ASP A 857 -28.79 -23.29 -32.39
CA ASP A 857 -29.13 -21.92 -31.97
C ASP A 857 -28.88 -21.58 -30.48
N ASP A 858 -28.15 -22.39 -29.69
CA ASP A 858 -27.87 -22.06 -28.28
C ASP A 858 -26.39 -22.20 -27.85
N SER A 859 -25.76 -21.05 -27.61
CA SER A 859 -24.51 -20.77 -26.87
C SER A 859 -23.17 -21.35 -27.40
N ASP A 860 -22.54 -20.62 -28.32
CA ASP A 860 -21.18 -20.90 -28.82
C ASP A 860 -20.12 -21.08 -27.71
N SER A 861 -20.30 -20.41 -26.56
CA SER A 861 -19.34 -20.47 -25.46
C SER A 861 -19.29 -21.82 -24.74
N LEU A 862 -20.43 -22.49 -24.57
CA LEU A 862 -20.47 -23.78 -23.87
C LEU A 862 -19.94 -24.91 -24.78
N ALA A 863 -20.19 -24.81 -26.09
CA ALA A 863 -19.62 -25.72 -27.08
C ALA A 863 -18.09 -25.72 -27.08
N VAL A 864 -17.47 -24.54 -26.94
CA VAL A 864 -16.01 -24.41 -26.81
C VAL A 864 -15.47 -25.09 -25.55
N GLU A 865 -16.16 -24.92 -24.41
CA GLU A 865 -15.76 -25.56 -23.15
C GLU A 865 -15.85 -27.09 -23.22
N ILE A 866 -16.96 -27.63 -23.76
CA ILE A 866 -17.14 -29.08 -23.95
C ILE A 866 -16.03 -29.63 -24.84
N SER A 867 -15.81 -29.01 -26.00
CA SER A 867 -14.79 -29.43 -26.96
C SER A 867 -13.39 -29.36 -26.36
N SER A 868 -13.12 -28.39 -25.48
CA SER A 868 -11.85 -28.27 -24.75
C SER A 868 -11.65 -29.41 -23.74
N TYR A 869 -12.68 -29.80 -22.98
CA TYR A 869 -12.58 -30.96 -22.08
C TYR A 869 -12.35 -32.27 -22.86
N VAL A 870 -13.02 -32.45 -24.00
CA VAL A 870 -12.80 -33.62 -24.86
C VAL A 870 -11.37 -33.64 -25.41
N LEU A 871 -10.84 -32.49 -25.83
CA LEU A 871 -9.44 -32.36 -26.26
C LEU A 871 -8.47 -32.74 -25.13
N LEU A 872 -8.72 -32.26 -23.91
CA LEU A 872 -7.91 -32.65 -22.74
C LEU A 872 -7.96 -34.15 -22.50
N VAL A 873 -9.13 -34.79 -22.61
CA VAL A 873 -9.27 -36.26 -22.54
C VAL A 873 -8.42 -36.95 -23.61
N MET A 874 -8.50 -36.50 -24.87
CA MET A 874 -7.71 -37.08 -25.97
C MET A 874 -6.20 -36.93 -25.74
N THR A 875 -5.72 -35.78 -25.28
CA THR A 875 -4.30 -35.58 -24.97
C THR A 875 -3.80 -36.50 -23.85
N LEU A 876 -4.63 -36.71 -22.81
CA LEU A 876 -4.33 -37.65 -21.73
C LEU A 876 -4.38 -39.13 -22.20
N ILE A 877 -5.14 -39.44 -23.25
CA ILE A 877 -5.19 -40.77 -23.87
C ILE A 877 -3.97 -41.02 -24.75
N CYS A 878 -3.62 -40.12 -25.70
CA CYS A 878 -2.46 -40.32 -26.59
C CYS A 878 -1.11 -40.28 -25.79
N GLY A 879 -1.08 -39.72 -24.56
CA GLY A 879 0.10 -39.74 -23.68
C GLY A 879 0.33 -41.04 -22.87
N ASP A 880 -0.62 -41.97 -22.89
CA ASP A 880 -0.54 -43.27 -22.21
C ASP A 880 0.20 -44.26 -23.14
N SER A 881 1.45 -44.62 -22.85
CA SER A 881 2.38 -45.35 -23.75
C SER A 881 2.00 -46.80 -24.13
N ASP A 882 0.81 -47.26 -23.75
CA ASP A 882 0.34 -48.66 -23.89
C ASP A 882 -0.67 -48.90 -25.04
N TRP A 883 -1.01 -47.88 -25.83
CA TRP A 883 -2.03 -47.98 -26.88
C TRP A 883 -1.54 -48.49 -28.24
N SER A 884 -0.31 -48.96 -28.35
CA SER A 884 0.32 -49.39 -29.61
C SER A 884 -0.23 -50.71 -30.21
N HIS A 885 -1.19 -51.38 -29.57
CA HIS A 885 -1.63 -52.72 -30.00
C HIS A 885 -3.09 -52.88 -30.46
N PHE A 886 -3.90 -51.82 -30.49
CA PHE A 886 -5.22 -51.86 -31.14
C PHE A 886 -5.27 -50.92 -32.35
N HIS A 887 -5.84 -51.41 -33.45
CA HIS A 887 -6.03 -50.73 -34.74
C HIS A 887 -6.78 -49.39 -34.59
N PHE A 888 -6.07 -48.34 -34.18
CA PHE A 888 -6.55 -46.95 -34.13
C PHE A 888 -5.45 -45.96 -34.56
N ASN A 889 -4.53 -46.41 -35.41
CA ASN A 889 -3.46 -45.57 -35.97
C ASN A 889 -3.99 -44.52 -36.99
N HIS A 890 -5.31 -44.38 -37.13
CA HIS A 890 -5.97 -43.44 -38.01
C HIS A 890 -6.57 -42.20 -37.29
N ASP A 891 -6.66 -42.21 -35.94
CA ASP A 891 -7.43 -41.19 -35.17
C ASP A 891 -6.60 -40.26 -34.26
N CYS A 892 -5.33 -40.51 -33.91
CA CYS A 892 -4.43 -39.41 -33.44
C CYS A 892 -3.92 -38.62 -34.69
N ASN A 893 -4.77 -38.37 -35.70
CA ASN A 893 -4.45 -37.57 -36.87
C ASN A 893 -5.02 -36.16 -36.66
N TRP A 894 -4.17 -35.26 -36.14
CA TRP A 894 -4.50 -33.85 -35.83
C TRP A 894 -5.19 -33.07 -36.99
N GLN A 895 -5.17 -33.60 -38.21
CA GLN A 895 -5.82 -33.07 -39.40
C GLN A 895 -7.37 -33.09 -39.36
N ARG A 896 -8.01 -33.90 -38.49
CA ARG A 896 -9.49 -33.99 -38.36
C ARG A 896 -10.10 -33.03 -37.33
N MET A 897 -9.28 -32.28 -36.60
CA MET A 897 -9.73 -31.32 -35.59
C MET A 897 -9.30 -29.92 -36.01
N ASN A 898 -9.96 -29.38 -37.03
CA ASN A 898 -10.02 -27.93 -37.20
C ASN A 898 -10.91 -27.37 -36.07
N LEU A 899 -10.32 -27.19 -34.89
CA LEU A 899 -10.95 -26.51 -33.76
C LEU A 899 -11.06 -25.03 -34.10
N HIS A 900 -12.25 -24.63 -34.52
CA HIS A 900 -12.62 -23.23 -34.57
C HIS A 900 -13.06 -22.84 -33.15
N PHE A 901 -12.20 -22.13 -32.42
CA PHE A 901 -12.70 -21.37 -31.30
C PHE A 901 -13.57 -20.26 -31.90
N HIS A 902 -14.90 -20.33 -31.77
CA HIS A 902 -15.67 -19.10 -31.52
C HIS A 902 -15.24 -18.59 -30.14
N SER A 903 -13.98 -18.21 -30.07
CA SER A 903 -13.51 -17.21 -29.14
C SER A 903 -14.17 -15.94 -29.66
N ASP A 904 -15.42 -15.75 -29.25
CA ASP A 904 -15.83 -14.45 -28.78
C ASP A 904 -14.97 -14.09 -27.55
N GLN A 905 -13.65 -13.97 -27.74
CA GLN A 905 -13.05 -12.67 -27.47
C GLN A 905 -13.56 -11.71 -28.54
N HIS A 906 -14.87 -11.48 -28.50
CA HIS A 906 -15.32 -10.14 -28.32
C HIS A 906 -14.63 -9.58 -27.04
N GLU A 907 -13.34 -9.28 -27.12
CA GLU A 907 -13.02 -7.86 -27.09
C GLU A 907 -13.80 -7.24 -28.26
N LYS A 908 -15.13 -7.12 -28.11
CA LYS A 908 -15.80 -5.95 -28.63
C LYS A 908 -15.00 -4.90 -27.89
N LYS A 909 -14.05 -4.27 -28.61
CA LYS A 909 -13.78 -2.87 -28.34
C LYS A 909 -15.15 -2.32 -28.04
N GLN A 910 -15.30 -1.81 -26.82
CA GLN A 910 -16.49 -1.08 -26.45
C GLN A 910 -16.84 -0.26 -27.69
N GLN A 911 -18.05 -0.44 -28.20
CA GLN A 911 -18.43 0.13 -29.48
C GLN A 911 -18.57 1.61 -29.19
N GLU A 912 -17.43 2.30 -29.25
CA GLU A 912 -17.26 3.67 -28.84
C GLU A 912 -17.85 4.48 -29.96
N GLY A 913 -19.10 4.85 -29.77
CA GLY A 913 -19.90 5.67 -30.65
C GLY A 913 -20.85 6.46 -29.78
N GLY A 914 -20.39 7.61 -29.31
CA GLY A 914 -21.16 8.44 -28.40
C GLY A 914 -20.49 9.78 -28.15
N THR A 915 -21.08 10.84 -28.71
CA THR A 915 -20.79 12.23 -28.38
C THR A 915 -20.88 12.51 -26.88
N SER A 916 -20.00 13.37 -26.37
CA SER A 916 -19.90 13.76 -24.98
C SER A 916 -21.25 14.20 -24.37
N PHE A 917 -21.78 13.43 -23.42
CA PHE A 917 -22.90 13.83 -22.55
C PHE A 917 -22.44 13.82 -21.08
N GLY A 918 -22.77 14.90 -20.36
CA GLY A 918 -22.37 15.08 -18.97
C GLY A 918 -23.07 14.14 -17.99
N SER A 919 -22.49 14.05 -16.79
CA SER A 919 -22.90 13.19 -15.67
C SER A 919 -24.43 13.04 -15.55
N GLY A 920 -24.92 11.82 -15.78
CA GLY A 920 -26.32 11.48 -15.58
C GLY A 920 -26.59 11.04 -14.15
N VAL A 921 -27.62 11.60 -13.51
CA VAL A 921 -28.12 11.11 -12.22
C VAL A 921 -29.31 10.20 -12.51
N MET A 922 -29.16 8.90 -12.25
CA MET A 922 -30.27 7.95 -12.21
C MET A 922 -30.80 7.85 -10.77
N TYR A 923 -32.12 7.94 -10.61
CA TYR A 923 -32.76 7.69 -9.31
C TYR A 923 -32.78 6.19 -9.02
N ALA A 924 -32.66 5.81 -7.74
CA ALA A 924 -32.67 4.41 -7.31
C ALA A 924 -33.95 3.70 -7.80
N GLN A 925 -33.78 2.71 -8.68
CA GLN A 925 -34.84 1.89 -9.25
C GLN A 925 -34.60 0.42 -8.92
N LYS A 926 -35.67 -0.39 -8.89
CA LYS A 926 -35.60 -1.82 -8.61
C LYS A 926 -34.70 -2.52 -9.64
N TYR A 927 -33.83 -3.43 -9.19
CA TYR A 927 -32.82 -4.17 -10.00
C TYR A 927 -31.63 -3.36 -10.53
N LEU A 928 -31.51 -2.07 -10.21
CA LEU A 928 -30.33 -1.28 -10.52
C LEU A 928 -29.25 -1.53 -9.46
N GLU A 929 -28.14 -2.15 -9.86
CA GLU A 929 -27.04 -2.48 -8.93
C GLU A 929 -25.96 -1.41 -8.93
N ARG A 930 -25.54 -0.99 -10.13
CA ARG A 930 -24.45 -0.05 -10.32
C ARG A 930 -24.64 0.76 -11.60
N VAL A 931 -24.19 2.00 -11.58
CA VAL A 931 -24.05 2.83 -12.78
C VAL A 931 -22.60 3.29 -12.83
N ASP A 932 -21.90 2.90 -13.89
CA ASP A 932 -20.57 3.43 -14.18
C ASP A 932 -20.70 4.49 -15.25
N THR A 933 -20.17 5.68 -14.96
CA THR A 933 -19.98 6.72 -15.96
C THR A 933 -18.54 6.64 -16.41
N LYS A 934 -18.31 6.14 -17.64
CA LYS A 934 -17.03 6.29 -18.34
C LYS A 934 -17.07 7.58 -19.17
N GLU A 935 -15.92 8.00 -19.69
CA GLU A 935 -15.75 9.30 -20.35
C GLU A 935 -16.69 9.53 -21.55
N ASP A 936 -17.17 8.45 -22.18
CA ASP A 936 -18.01 8.44 -23.38
C ASP A 936 -19.30 7.58 -23.27
N HIS A 937 -19.44 6.77 -22.21
CA HIS A 937 -20.60 5.89 -22.02
C HIS A 937 -21.15 5.94 -20.59
N VAL A 938 -22.46 5.77 -20.48
CA VAL A 938 -23.11 5.39 -19.22
C VAL A 938 -23.42 3.90 -19.28
N ILE A 939 -22.75 3.13 -18.43
CA ILE A 939 -22.95 1.69 -18.30
C ILE A 939 -23.85 1.45 -17.10
N VAL A 940 -25.01 0.87 -17.36
CA VAL A 940 -26.00 0.54 -16.34
C VAL A 940 -25.95 -0.97 -16.10
N TYR A 941 -25.63 -1.37 -14.88
CA TYR A 941 -25.62 -2.79 -14.48
C TYR A 941 -26.94 -3.11 -13.78
N LEU A 942 -27.67 -4.06 -14.37
CA LEU A 942 -28.93 -4.57 -13.87
C LEU A 942 -28.72 -5.99 -13.32
N THR A 943 -29.34 -6.29 -12.18
CA THR A 943 -29.22 -7.61 -11.54
C THR A 943 -29.94 -8.69 -12.35
N GLU A 944 -31.11 -8.36 -12.91
CA GLU A 944 -31.88 -9.22 -13.81
C GLU A 944 -32.88 -8.37 -14.62
N ILE A 945 -33.24 -8.84 -15.82
CA ILE A 945 -34.36 -8.32 -16.60
C ILE A 945 -35.45 -9.41 -16.63
N PRO A 946 -36.52 -9.31 -15.81
CA PRO A 946 -37.55 -10.32 -15.74
C PRO A 946 -38.33 -10.42 -17.05
N LYS A 947 -38.57 -11.66 -17.49
CA LYS A 947 -39.32 -11.95 -18.71
C LYS A 947 -40.75 -11.39 -18.61
N HIS A 948 -41.20 -10.71 -19.66
CA HIS A 948 -42.55 -10.14 -19.83
C HIS A 948 -42.92 -8.93 -18.94
N ILE A 949 -41.96 -8.28 -18.29
CA ILE A 949 -42.20 -7.04 -17.53
C ILE A 949 -41.39 -5.91 -18.16
N SER A 950 -42.07 -4.91 -18.72
CA SER A 950 -41.40 -3.71 -19.25
C SER A 950 -40.82 -2.86 -18.12
N MET A 951 -39.51 -2.63 -18.13
CA MET A 951 -38.83 -1.76 -17.17
C MET A 951 -38.50 -0.42 -17.81
N ASN A 952 -38.84 0.67 -17.11
CA ASN A 952 -38.59 2.04 -17.58
C ASN A 952 -37.55 2.71 -16.68
N TYR A 953 -36.36 2.93 -17.22
CA TYR A 953 -35.28 3.64 -16.55
C TYR A 953 -35.24 5.10 -16.99
N LYS A 954 -35.18 6.05 -16.05
CA LYS A 954 -35.13 7.49 -16.34
C LYS A 954 -33.76 8.07 -15.95
N MET A 955 -33.08 8.66 -16.91
CA MET A 955 -31.80 9.35 -16.71
C MET A 955 -31.93 10.82 -17.11
N GLN A 956 -31.44 11.72 -16.26
CA GLN A 956 -31.32 13.14 -16.59
C GLN A 956 -29.93 13.40 -17.18
N MET A 957 -29.86 14.00 -18.36
CA MET A 957 -28.60 14.34 -19.02
C MET A 957 -28.37 15.85 -19.02
N LYS A 958 -27.11 16.28 -18.82
CA LYS A 958 -26.71 17.68 -18.89
C LYS A 958 -25.79 17.90 -20.11
N GLN A 959 -26.14 18.86 -20.96
CA GLN A 959 -25.28 19.27 -22.06
C GLN A 959 -24.08 20.07 -21.51
N VAL A 960 -22.86 19.53 -21.72
CA VAL A 960 -21.61 20.16 -21.29
C VAL A 960 -21.04 21.05 -22.39
N LEU A 961 -21.14 20.61 -23.65
CA LEU A 961 -20.68 21.33 -24.84
C LEU A 961 -21.78 21.39 -25.91
N PRO A 962 -21.97 22.53 -26.59
CA PRO A 962 -22.89 22.64 -27.72
C PRO A 962 -22.26 21.98 -28.96
N VAL A 963 -22.86 20.88 -29.42
CA VAL A 963 -22.50 20.18 -30.66
C VAL A 963 -23.67 20.31 -31.63
N LYS A 964 -23.38 20.59 -32.90
CA LYS A 964 -24.35 20.71 -33.99
C LYS A 964 -24.25 19.52 -34.94
N ASN A 965 -25.37 19.18 -35.59
CA ASN A 965 -25.52 18.01 -36.46
C ASN A 965 -25.25 16.67 -35.75
N LEU A 966 -25.69 16.57 -34.49
CA LEU A 966 -25.57 15.35 -33.68
C LEU A 966 -26.08 14.14 -34.44
N LYS A 967 -25.24 13.10 -34.52
CA LYS A 967 -25.64 11.79 -35.03
C LYS A 967 -26.35 10.99 -33.93
N PRO A 968 -27.23 10.04 -34.30
CA PRO A 968 -27.87 9.18 -33.31
C PRO A 968 -26.82 8.40 -32.51
N ALA A 969 -27.02 8.32 -31.19
CA ALA A 969 -26.22 7.47 -30.33
C ALA A 969 -26.85 6.07 -30.25
N VAL A 970 -26.04 5.04 -30.08
CA VAL A 970 -26.55 3.65 -29.97
C VAL A 970 -26.84 3.32 -28.51
N VAL A 971 -28.06 2.88 -28.23
CA VAL A 971 -28.43 2.27 -26.95
C VAL A 971 -28.41 0.76 -27.13
N LYS A 972 -27.51 0.11 -26.40
CA LYS A 972 -27.30 -1.34 -26.46
C LYS A 972 -27.61 -1.97 -25.12
N VAL A 973 -28.50 -2.96 -25.13
CA VAL A 973 -28.78 -3.82 -23.99
C VAL A 973 -28.32 -5.21 -24.35
N TYR A 974 -27.47 -5.78 -23.53
CA TYR A 974 -26.94 -7.12 -23.74
C TYR A 974 -26.75 -7.80 -22.41
N ASP A 975 -26.82 -9.13 -22.40
CA ASP A 975 -26.40 -9.88 -21.23
C ASP A 975 -24.88 -9.67 -21.06
N TYR A 976 -24.49 -9.10 -19.92
CA TYR A 976 -23.09 -8.76 -19.62
C TYR A 976 -22.17 -9.98 -19.73
N TYR A 977 -22.71 -11.16 -19.44
CA TYR A 977 -22.01 -12.43 -19.58
C TYR A 977 -22.25 -13.07 -20.93
N GLN A 978 -23.36 -12.86 -21.64
CA GLN A 978 -23.61 -13.38 -22.99
C GLN A 978 -23.89 -12.27 -24.01
N THR A 979 -22.82 -11.60 -24.48
CA THR A 979 -22.95 -10.45 -25.40
C THR A 979 -23.54 -10.76 -26.79
N SER A 980 -23.77 -12.05 -27.10
CA SER A 980 -24.50 -12.51 -28.28
C SER A 980 -26.01 -12.29 -28.15
N ASP A 981 -26.54 -12.35 -26.92
CA ASP A 981 -27.91 -11.97 -26.60
C ASP A 981 -27.95 -10.45 -26.36
N GLN A 982 -28.21 -9.73 -27.44
CA GLN A 982 -28.16 -8.28 -27.47
C GLN A 982 -29.33 -7.70 -28.26
N SER A 983 -29.75 -6.51 -27.86
CA SER A 983 -30.70 -5.67 -28.57
C SER A 983 -30.13 -4.26 -28.66
N GLU A 984 -30.24 -3.66 -29.84
CA GLU A 984 -29.67 -2.36 -30.16
C GLU A 984 -30.76 -1.46 -30.75
N THR A 985 -30.75 -0.19 -30.36
CA THR A 985 -31.62 0.84 -30.93
C THR A 985 -30.87 2.16 -31.03
N GLU A 986 -31.20 2.95 -32.04
CA GLU A 986 -30.65 4.30 -32.19
C GLU A 986 -31.49 5.32 -31.41
N TYR A 987 -30.80 6.20 -30.69
CA TYR A 987 -31.40 7.29 -29.95
C TYR A 987 -30.86 8.62 -30.47
N SER A 988 -31.73 9.44 -31.03
CA SER A 988 -31.42 10.83 -31.39
C SER A 988 -32.07 11.78 -30.39
N PHE A 989 -31.26 12.62 -29.74
CA PHE A 989 -31.77 13.67 -28.87
C PHE A 989 -32.38 14.79 -29.72
N HIS A 990 -33.69 15.01 -29.60
CA HIS A 990 -34.41 16.14 -30.21
C HIS A 990 -34.80 17.16 -29.14
N CYS A 991 -33.83 17.89 -28.58
CA CYS A 991 -34.17 19.19 -28.01
C CYS A 991 -33.95 20.25 -29.10
N GLN A 992 -35.07 20.85 -29.53
CA GLN A 992 -35.06 22.18 -30.13
C GLN A 992 -34.65 23.23 -29.11
#